data_AF-A0A1I1YI48-F1
#
_entry.id   AF-A0A1I1YI48-F1
#
_cell.length_a   1.000
_cell.length_b   1.000
_cell.length_c   1.000
_cell.angle_alpha   90.00
_cell.angle_beta   90.00
_cell.angle_gamma   90.00
#
_symmetry.space_group_name_H-M   'P 1'
#
loop_
_entity.id
_entity.type
_entity.pdbx_description
1 polymer ?
#
loop_
_entity_poly.entity_id
_entity_poly.type
_entity_poly.pdbx_seq_one_letter_code
_entity_poly.pdbx_strand_id
1 'polypeptide(L)'
;MLKNNEKIIFEMKSGYSLLGLEGYDLSDKCLQITNLGNIFISKVDYLEDNEVDYIGYSFENEQIKLEAEIDRESVNIIAEGLNFKMIRENFELDLKLDLIMVLDLEEIISISSELENNIFEYKNNAIILNNEKRAIVGAIEHDTDKVIFYNINFSFEFRFTDIEYYLPKNDIIYFKGYFYSVHRKDIITKILLLGNEIERKFPKDIFYIVDNNDKIGVLPTEDVVSYCKLSGLIASTGYVDAPALIIRHSDMIVIFDFVSKKELKFSKMSSLMMLISEGGSYILHDGSDFFSIVIDLEALKKIGLDRLGKIKSKHLGFTKGFMPVVVEINDENILIKSSNNDEGKNKIFSIKKSDVSNISVKETNTAGDNYVEAEFRFGDKFIKINLMREFVTEISTEVFSDYQNSIIDVVPRKEVYDNWTKSVCDMVAYNFFGHIYDLKRRYSHITENSSLQDMINFMNNLYDDIHFQIENVDFSAVSMFDILFNSEKKYFSSNGFSYDISIMENLERVFYDVRNDIKIDLIDISSCLENINHFILPEKLRASTINKINEGQSYQLAYFSRLALSKLNHLIYNLLPSYVSRIVSNIFRIYDTIYDNYSILSDEELKNEIIARIRNAYIFKQYIIEANSNVIRNDIIEDLYSIVKFSSMKIDSEFYYSGGYR
;
A
#
# COMPACT_ATOMS: atom_id res chain seq x y z
N MET A 1 -18.93 -61.89 -24.23
CA MET A 1 -19.13 -61.26 -25.55
C MET A 1 -19.64 -59.86 -25.31
N LEU A 2 -18.94 -58.84 -25.84
CA LEU A 2 -19.37 -57.45 -25.73
C LEU A 2 -20.72 -57.29 -26.42
N LYS A 3 -21.69 -56.63 -25.77
CA LYS A 3 -23.01 -56.37 -26.35
C LYS A 3 -22.89 -55.36 -27.50
N ASN A 4 -23.88 -55.29 -28.40
CA ASN A 4 -23.89 -54.26 -29.45
C ASN A 4 -23.79 -52.86 -28.82
N ASN A 5 -22.78 -52.08 -29.23
CA ASN A 5 -22.35 -50.77 -28.70
C ASN A 5 -21.50 -50.78 -27.42
N GLU A 6 -21.20 -51.93 -26.84
CA GLU A 6 -20.26 -52.05 -25.72
C GLU A 6 -18.82 -51.93 -26.23
N LYS A 7 -18.02 -51.08 -25.58
CA LYS A 7 -16.63 -50.80 -25.92
C LYS A 7 -15.80 -50.71 -24.64
N ILE A 8 -14.56 -51.16 -24.72
CA ILE A 8 -13.58 -51.00 -23.66
C ILE A 8 -13.17 -49.52 -23.61
N ILE A 9 -13.27 -48.91 -22.43
CA ILE A 9 -12.97 -47.49 -22.18
C ILE A 9 -11.76 -47.31 -21.26
N PHE A 10 -11.33 -48.39 -20.59
CA PHE A 10 -10.17 -48.36 -19.70
C PHE A 10 -9.56 -49.75 -19.54
N GLU A 11 -8.23 -49.79 -19.42
CA GLU A 11 -7.47 -51.03 -19.25
C GLU A 11 -6.34 -50.84 -18.24
N MET A 12 -6.15 -51.83 -17.36
CA MET A 12 -5.12 -51.79 -16.32
C MET A 12 -4.44 -53.15 -16.15
N LYS A 13 -3.10 -53.17 -16.30
CA LYS A 13 -2.27 -54.38 -16.13
C LYS A 13 -1.84 -54.63 -14.69
N SER A 14 -1.75 -53.57 -13.87
CA SER A 14 -1.28 -53.63 -12.49
C SER A 14 -2.00 -52.56 -11.67
N GLY A 15 -2.27 -52.81 -10.39
CA GLY A 15 -3.03 -51.89 -9.54
C GLY A 15 -4.42 -52.40 -9.16
N TYR A 16 -4.76 -53.64 -9.51
CA TYR A 16 -5.94 -54.35 -9.01
C TYR A 16 -5.59 -55.67 -8.32
N SER A 17 -6.51 -56.17 -7.51
CA SER A 17 -6.49 -57.49 -6.90
C SER A 17 -7.92 -58.05 -6.82
N LEU A 18 -8.05 -59.36 -7.01
CA LEU A 18 -9.28 -60.12 -6.80
C LEU A 18 -9.08 -61.06 -5.61
N LEU A 19 -9.67 -60.73 -4.46
CA LEU A 19 -9.60 -61.57 -3.28
C LEU A 19 -10.68 -62.66 -3.35
N GLY A 20 -10.35 -63.85 -2.85
CA GLY A 20 -11.20 -65.04 -2.95
C GLY A 20 -11.03 -65.85 -4.24
N LEU A 21 -10.13 -65.43 -5.14
CA LEU A 21 -9.81 -66.17 -6.37
C LEU A 21 -8.71 -67.22 -6.09
N GLU A 22 -9.08 -68.50 -6.09
CA GLU A 22 -8.13 -69.61 -5.91
C GLU A 22 -7.83 -70.32 -7.25
N GLY A 23 -6.53 -70.50 -7.54
CA GLY A 23 -6.08 -71.37 -8.63
C GLY A 23 -6.23 -70.82 -10.06
N TYR A 24 -6.50 -69.52 -10.22
CA TYR A 24 -6.57 -68.84 -11.52
C TYR A 24 -5.39 -67.87 -11.69
N ASP A 25 -4.62 -68.03 -12.77
CA ASP A 25 -3.45 -67.18 -13.05
C ASP A 25 -3.89 -65.87 -13.72
N LEU A 26 -3.44 -64.75 -13.16
CA LEU A 26 -3.68 -63.40 -13.64
C LEU A 26 -2.43 -62.78 -14.29
N SER A 27 -1.30 -63.49 -14.33
CA SER A 27 0.01 -62.94 -14.72
C SER A 27 0.07 -62.34 -16.13
N ASP A 28 -0.80 -62.78 -17.04
CA ASP A 28 -0.91 -62.30 -18.41
C ASP A 28 -2.25 -61.61 -18.75
N LYS A 29 -3.06 -61.28 -17.74
CA LYS A 29 -4.40 -60.69 -17.89
C LYS A 29 -4.48 -59.25 -17.40
N CYS A 30 -5.28 -58.43 -18.09
CA CYS A 30 -5.58 -57.06 -17.71
C CYS A 30 -7.03 -56.95 -17.23
N LEU A 31 -7.27 -56.03 -16.30
CA LEU A 31 -8.61 -55.57 -15.99
C LEU A 31 -9.05 -54.55 -17.05
N GLN A 32 -10.24 -54.73 -17.60
CA GLN A 32 -10.85 -53.89 -18.62
C GLN A 32 -12.23 -53.43 -18.14
N ILE A 33 -12.53 -52.14 -18.28
CA ILE A 33 -13.84 -51.55 -17.97
C ILE A 33 -14.49 -51.11 -19.28
N THR A 34 -15.78 -51.39 -19.44
CA THR A 34 -16.55 -50.98 -20.62
C THR A 34 -17.41 -49.75 -20.37
N ASN A 35 -17.87 -49.08 -21.43
CA ASN A 35 -18.80 -47.95 -21.34
C ASN A 35 -20.13 -48.29 -20.65
N LEU A 36 -20.52 -49.58 -20.62
CA LEU A 36 -21.69 -50.07 -19.90
C LEU A 36 -21.41 -50.40 -18.43
N GLY A 37 -20.16 -50.22 -17.97
CA GLY A 37 -19.75 -50.48 -16.60
C GLY A 37 -19.37 -51.93 -16.31
N ASN A 38 -19.35 -52.81 -17.32
CA ASN A 38 -18.93 -54.20 -17.13
C ASN A 38 -17.41 -54.27 -16.91
N ILE A 39 -16.98 -55.23 -16.10
CA ILE A 39 -15.56 -55.45 -15.78
C ILE A 39 -15.16 -56.80 -16.30
N PHE A 40 -14.10 -56.85 -17.11
CA PHE A 40 -13.52 -58.07 -17.63
C PHE A 40 -12.06 -58.21 -17.17
N ILE A 41 -11.65 -59.42 -16.83
CA ILE A 41 -10.24 -59.76 -16.61
C ILE A 41 -9.87 -60.83 -17.63
N SER A 42 -9.15 -60.39 -18.66
CA SER A 42 -8.80 -61.24 -19.81
C SER A 42 -7.53 -60.71 -20.50
N LYS A 43 -7.12 -61.30 -21.63
CA LYS A 43 -5.93 -60.84 -22.37
C LYS A 43 -6.30 -59.66 -23.27
N VAL A 44 -5.49 -58.59 -23.22
CA VAL A 44 -5.70 -57.30 -23.92
C VAL A 44 -6.21 -57.45 -25.37
N ASP A 45 -5.67 -58.40 -26.14
CA ASP A 45 -5.96 -58.53 -27.58
C ASP A 45 -7.18 -59.42 -27.92
N TYR A 46 -7.93 -59.96 -26.95
CA TYR A 46 -8.79 -61.14 -27.18
C TYR A 46 -10.30 -60.98 -26.97
N LEU A 47 -10.82 -59.84 -26.50
CA LEU A 47 -12.27 -59.66 -26.31
C LEU A 47 -13.11 -59.60 -27.61
N GLU A 48 -12.49 -59.73 -28.79
CA GLU A 48 -13.18 -59.84 -30.08
C GLU A 48 -13.62 -61.30 -30.39
N ASP A 49 -14.94 -61.47 -30.46
CA ASP A 49 -15.75 -62.58 -30.99
C ASP A 49 -15.50 -64.04 -30.56
N ASN A 50 -14.41 -64.45 -29.88
CA ASN A 50 -14.20 -65.87 -29.50
C ASN A 50 -13.36 -66.14 -28.23
N GLU A 51 -13.31 -65.25 -27.23
CA GLU A 51 -12.56 -65.51 -25.99
C GLU A 51 -13.23 -66.56 -25.10
N VAL A 52 -12.50 -67.63 -24.79
CA VAL A 52 -12.97 -68.76 -23.97
C VAL A 52 -12.36 -68.79 -22.57
N ASP A 53 -11.52 -67.81 -22.17
CA ASP A 53 -10.91 -67.76 -20.83
C ASP A 53 -10.91 -66.34 -20.24
N TYR A 54 -11.96 -65.97 -19.51
CA TYR A 54 -12.07 -64.66 -18.86
C TYR A 54 -12.87 -64.72 -17.55
N ILE A 55 -12.68 -63.70 -16.70
CA ILE A 55 -13.55 -63.43 -15.56
C ILE A 55 -14.34 -62.15 -15.87
N GLY A 56 -15.67 -62.20 -15.83
CA GLY A 56 -16.54 -61.09 -16.20
C GLY A 56 -17.56 -60.74 -15.11
N TYR A 57 -17.74 -59.45 -14.84
CA TYR A 57 -18.80 -58.89 -14.02
C TYR A 57 -19.72 -58.04 -14.89
N SER A 58 -21.04 -58.26 -14.77
CA SER A 58 -22.04 -57.49 -15.52
C SER A 58 -22.74 -56.48 -14.63
N PHE A 59 -22.39 -55.21 -14.77
CA PHE A 59 -23.02 -54.14 -14.00
C PHE A 59 -24.51 -54.00 -14.31
N GLU A 60 -24.91 -54.22 -15.57
CA GLU A 60 -26.32 -54.19 -15.96
C GLU A 60 -27.19 -55.17 -15.17
N ASN A 61 -26.67 -56.36 -14.88
CA ASN A 61 -27.41 -57.42 -14.18
C ASN A 61 -27.36 -57.24 -12.66
N GLU A 62 -26.19 -56.88 -12.13
CA GLU A 62 -25.95 -56.87 -10.68
C GLU A 62 -26.26 -55.51 -10.05
N GLN A 63 -26.03 -54.40 -10.76
CA GLN A 63 -26.25 -53.01 -10.31
C GLN A 63 -25.54 -52.65 -8.99
N ILE A 64 -24.50 -53.40 -8.61
CA ILE A 64 -23.68 -53.10 -7.43
C ILE A 64 -22.62 -52.09 -7.84
N LYS A 65 -22.66 -50.91 -7.20
CA LYS A 65 -21.65 -49.86 -7.38
C LYS A 65 -20.36 -50.23 -6.64
N LEU A 66 -19.25 -49.75 -7.17
CA LEU A 66 -17.92 -49.91 -6.60
C LEU A 66 -17.67 -48.76 -5.61
N GLU A 67 -17.41 -49.07 -4.34
CA GLU A 67 -17.12 -48.01 -3.37
C GLU A 67 -15.78 -47.35 -3.73
N ALA A 68 -15.79 -46.03 -3.87
CA ALA A 68 -14.63 -45.23 -4.24
C ALA A 68 -14.26 -44.26 -3.11
N GLU A 69 -13.05 -44.39 -2.58
CA GLU A 69 -12.48 -43.49 -1.58
C GLU A 69 -11.35 -42.67 -2.18
N ILE A 70 -11.54 -41.35 -2.23
CA ILE A 70 -10.55 -40.41 -2.77
C ILE A 70 -9.50 -40.12 -1.70
N ASP A 71 -8.23 -40.40 -2.01
CA ASP A 71 -7.07 -40.07 -1.17
C ASP A 71 -6.02 -39.30 -1.97
N ARG A 72 -6.04 -37.97 -1.85
CA ARG A 72 -5.10 -37.02 -2.46
C ARG A 72 -4.93 -37.19 -3.96
N GLU A 73 -3.99 -38.02 -4.41
CA GLU A 73 -3.62 -38.22 -5.82
C GLU A 73 -4.22 -39.51 -6.41
N SER A 74 -4.82 -40.37 -5.58
CA SER A 74 -5.37 -41.67 -5.96
C SER A 74 -6.81 -41.85 -5.51
N VAL A 75 -7.51 -42.79 -6.13
CA VAL A 75 -8.84 -43.26 -5.74
C VAL A 75 -8.76 -44.75 -5.49
N ASN A 76 -9.02 -45.14 -4.24
CA ASN A 76 -9.07 -46.52 -3.82
C ASN A 76 -10.49 -47.04 -4.03
N ILE A 77 -10.62 -48.05 -4.87
CA ILE A 77 -11.87 -48.72 -5.18
C ILE A 77 -11.90 -50.05 -4.46
N ILE A 78 -12.95 -50.27 -3.68
CA ILE A 78 -13.19 -51.52 -2.94
C ILE A 78 -14.62 -51.94 -3.20
N ALA A 79 -14.81 -53.18 -3.65
CA ALA A 79 -16.12 -53.77 -3.80
C ALA A 79 -16.09 -55.21 -3.30
N GLU A 80 -16.83 -55.47 -2.21
CA GLU A 80 -16.87 -56.78 -1.56
C GLU A 80 -17.98 -57.65 -2.15
N GLY A 81 -17.66 -58.92 -2.40
CA GLY A 81 -18.63 -59.96 -2.73
C GLY A 81 -19.33 -59.77 -4.08
N LEU A 82 -18.63 -59.28 -5.10
CA LEU A 82 -19.15 -59.15 -6.46
C LEU A 82 -19.33 -60.55 -7.09
N ASN A 83 -20.45 -60.73 -7.78
CA ASN A 83 -20.75 -61.97 -8.52
C ASN A 83 -20.09 -61.92 -9.90
N PHE A 84 -18.86 -62.42 -9.98
CA PHE A 84 -18.16 -62.62 -11.24
C PHE A 84 -18.53 -63.97 -11.87
N LYS A 85 -18.43 -64.05 -13.18
CA LYS A 85 -18.50 -65.29 -13.94
C LYS A 85 -17.15 -65.60 -14.54
N MET A 86 -16.58 -66.75 -14.17
CA MET A 86 -15.39 -67.28 -14.83
C MET A 86 -15.84 -68.20 -15.95
N ILE A 87 -15.41 -67.87 -17.17
CA ILE A 87 -15.59 -68.70 -18.36
C ILE A 87 -14.23 -69.30 -18.70
N ARG A 88 -14.16 -70.63 -18.81
CA ARG A 88 -12.97 -71.36 -19.28
C ARG A 88 -13.38 -72.51 -20.19
N GLU A 89 -13.10 -72.41 -21.49
CA GLU A 89 -13.47 -73.37 -22.53
C GLU A 89 -14.98 -73.74 -22.49
N ASN A 90 -15.33 -74.87 -21.86
CA ASN A 90 -16.71 -75.37 -21.73
C ASN A 90 -17.25 -75.28 -20.28
N PHE A 91 -16.58 -74.55 -19.41
CA PHE A 91 -16.89 -74.45 -17.99
C PHE A 91 -17.24 -73.00 -17.64
N GLU A 92 -18.42 -72.82 -17.04
CA GLU A 92 -18.88 -71.56 -16.46
C GLU A 92 -19.01 -71.77 -14.94
N LEU A 93 -18.43 -70.86 -14.17
CA LEU A 93 -18.49 -70.88 -12.71
C LEU A 93 -18.81 -69.49 -12.19
N ASP A 94 -19.84 -69.42 -11.36
CA ASP A 94 -20.13 -68.22 -10.57
C ASP A 94 -19.12 -68.13 -9.42
N LEU A 95 -18.43 -67.01 -9.34
CA LEU A 95 -17.43 -66.69 -8.33
C LEU A 95 -17.88 -65.46 -7.55
N LYS A 96 -17.76 -65.52 -6.23
CA LYS A 96 -17.95 -64.36 -5.37
C LYS A 96 -16.59 -63.82 -4.96
N LEU A 97 -16.18 -62.70 -5.54
CA LEU A 97 -14.84 -62.13 -5.38
C LEU A 97 -14.91 -60.69 -4.86
N ASP A 98 -13.89 -60.28 -4.10
CA ASP A 98 -13.73 -58.89 -3.73
C ASP A 98 -12.77 -58.22 -4.71
N LEU A 99 -13.16 -57.07 -5.26
CA LEU A 99 -12.33 -56.26 -6.15
C LEU A 99 -11.68 -55.13 -5.36
N ILE A 100 -10.35 -55.06 -5.41
CA ILE A 100 -9.59 -53.90 -4.96
C ILE A 100 -8.89 -53.31 -6.19
N MET A 101 -9.01 -52.00 -6.39
CA MET A 101 -8.40 -51.28 -7.50
C MET A 101 -7.89 -49.91 -7.01
N VAL A 102 -6.74 -49.47 -7.50
CA VAL A 102 -6.21 -48.14 -7.24
C VAL A 102 -6.09 -47.42 -8.58
N LEU A 103 -6.84 -46.34 -8.73
CA LEU A 103 -6.78 -45.46 -9.92
C LEU A 103 -6.15 -44.13 -9.54
N ASP A 104 -5.58 -43.42 -10.50
CA ASP A 104 -5.32 -42.00 -10.35
C ASP A 104 -6.56 -41.13 -10.68
N LEU A 105 -6.47 -39.83 -10.40
CA LEU A 105 -7.58 -38.91 -10.64
C LEU A 105 -7.87 -38.68 -12.14
N GLU A 106 -6.88 -38.77 -13.01
CA GLU A 106 -7.08 -38.60 -14.45
C GLU A 106 -7.83 -39.82 -15.02
N GLU A 107 -7.47 -41.02 -14.57
CA GLU A 107 -8.10 -42.29 -14.91
C GLU A 107 -9.58 -42.32 -14.51
N ILE A 108 -9.92 -41.95 -13.26
CA ILE A 108 -11.32 -41.94 -12.83
C ILE A 108 -12.18 -40.92 -13.59
N ILE A 109 -11.61 -39.75 -13.92
CA ILE A 109 -12.29 -38.74 -14.74
C ILE A 109 -12.52 -39.28 -16.16
N SER A 110 -11.51 -39.92 -16.74
CA SER A 110 -11.59 -40.53 -18.07
C SER A 110 -12.68 -41.60 -18.12
N ILE A 111 -12.67 -42.55 -17.19
CA ILE A 111 -13.68 -43.62 -17.10
C ILE A 111 -15.08 -43.00 -16.96
N SER A 112 -15.26 -42.12 -15.99
CA SER A 112 -16.58 -41.50 -15.71
C SER A 112 -17.11 -40.68 -16.89
N SER A 113 -16.21 -40.12 -17.71
CA SER A 113 -16.57 -39.36 -18.91
C SER A 113 -17.08 -40.21 -20.06
N GLU A 114 -16.79 -41.52 -20.07
CA GLU A 114 -17.21 -42.45 -21.13
C GLU A 114 -18.32 -43.41 -20.69
N LEU A 115 -18.53 -43.58 -19.37
CA LEU A 115 -19.61 -44.38 -18.82
C LEU A 115 -21.00 -43.85 -19.20
N GLU A 116 -21.91 -44.78 -19.54
CA GLU A 116 -23.34 -44.48 -19.72
C GLU A 116 -24.05 -44.26 -18.38
N ASN A 117 -23.72 -45.07 -17.37
CA ASN A 117 -24.23 -44.96 -16.01
C ASN A 117 -23.07 -44.96 -15.01
N ASN A 118 -23.19 -44.19 -13.93
CA ASN A 118 -22.18 -44.17 -12.89
C ASN A 118 -22.10 -45.51 -12.13
N ILE A 119 -20.93 -46.15 -12.19
CA ILE A 119 -20.63 -47.39 -11.45
C ILE A 119 -19.94 -47.16 -10.10
N PHE A 120 -19.55 -45.92 -9.78
CA PHE A 120 -18.84 -45.60 -8.54
C PHE A 120 -19.79 -45.07 -7.46
N GLU A 121 -19.51 -45.42 -6.20
CA GLU A 121 -20.14 -44.86 -5.02
C GLU A 121 -19.07 -44.17 -4.15
N TYR A 122 -19.01 -42.85 -4.21
CA TYR A 122 -18.00 -42.04 -3.53
C TYR A 122 -18.26 -41.92 -2.03
N LYS A 123 -17.36 -42.43 -1.19
CA LYS A 123 -17.48 -42.30 0.28
C LYS A 123 -17.41 -40.86 0.77
N ASN A 124 -16.61 -40.04 0.10
CA ASN A 124 -16.37 -38.65 0.45
C ASN A 124 -16.54 -37.75 -0.77
N ASN A 125 -16.93 -36.48 -0.56
CA ASN A 125 -16.87 -35.49 -1.63
C ASN A 125 -15.44 -34.94 -1.75
N ALA A 126 -15.06 -34.56 -2.97
CA ALA A 126 -13.77 -33.93 -3.22
C ALA A 126 -13.86 -32.81 -4.25
N ILE A 127 -12.89 -31.90 -4.18
CA ILE A 127 -12.69 -30.81 -5.14
C ILE A 127 -11.27 -30.87 -5.72
N ILE A 128 -11.18 -30.60 -7.02
CA ILE A 128 -9.93 -30.41 -7.74
C ILE A 128 -9.96 -29.02 -8.38
N LEU A 129 -8.86 -28.27 -8.26
CA LEU A 129 -8.75 -26.88 -8.70
C LEU A 129 -7.72 -26.77 -9.83
N ASN A 130 -8.00 -26.00 -10.88
CA ASN A 130 -7.02 -25.67 -11.96
C ASN A 130 -6.31 -26.88 -12.61
N ASN A 131 -6.99 -28.03 -12.74
CA ASN A 131 -6.40 -29.29 -13.21
C ASN A 131 -5.21 -29.79 -12.34
N GLU A 132 -5.20 -29.48 -11.05
CA GLU A 132 -4.24 -30.05 -10.10
C GLU A 132 -4.38 -31.58 -10.04
N LYS A 133 -3.25 -32.28 -9.84
CA LYS A 133 -3.23 -33.74 -9.63
C LYS A 133 -3.70 -34.17 -8.25
N ARG A 134 -4.15 -33.23 -7.42
CA ARG A 134 -4.54 -33.46 -6.02
C ARG A 134 -5.97 -33.06 -5.79
N ALA A 135 -6.75 -34.01 -5.29
CA ALA A 135 -8.08 -33.78 -4.77
C ALA A 135 -8.01 -33.39 -3.30
N ILE A 136 -8.84 -32.40 -2.93
CA ILE A 136 -9.06 -32.01 -1.54
C ILE A 136 -10.40 -32.61 -1.13
N VAL A 137 -10.40 -33.47 -0.10
CA VAL A 137 -11.60 -34.10 0.44
C VAL A 137 -12.28 -33.18 1.45
N GLY A 138 -13.61 -33.11 1.44
CA GLY A 138 -14.37 -32.19 2.28
C GLY A 138 -15.88 -32.29 2.13
N ALA A 139 -16.58 -31.32 2.72
CA ALA A 139 -18.02 -31.17 2.65
C ALA A 139 -18.40 -30.05 1.67
N ILE A 140 -19.61 -30.15 1.11
CA ILE A 140 -20.19 -29.16 0.22
C ILE A 140 -21.46 -28.63 0.85
N GLU A 141 -21.50 -27.34 1.06
CA GLU A 141 -22.69 -26.56 1.39
C GLU A 141 -23.03 -25.65 0.22
N HIS A 142 -24.32 -25.34 0.09
CA HIS A 142 -24.79 -24.33 -0.85
C HIS A 142 -25.70 -23.35 -0.11
N ASP A 143 -25.67 -22.12 -0.60
CA ASP A 143 -26.62 -21.06 -0.28
C ASP A 143 -27.39 -20.72 -1.56
N THR A 144 -28.25 -19.70 -1.48
CA THR A 144 -29.08 -19.19 -2.56
C THR A 144 -28.27 -18.73 -3.79
N ASP A 145 -27.08 -18.17 -3.62
CA ASP A 145 -26.26 -17.59 -4.69
C ASP A 145 -24.83 -18.15 -4.81
N LYS A 146 -24.44 -19.08 -3.93
CA LYS A 146 -23.07 -19.57 -3.82
C LYS A 146 -22.92 -21.01 -3.34
N VAL A 147 -21.72 -21.54 -3.53
CA VAL A 147 -21.27 -22.87 -3.09
C VAL A 147 -20.06 -22.71 -2.21
N ILE A 148 -20.03 -23.46 -1.12
CA ILE A 148 -18.93 -23.49 -0.16
C ILE A 148 -18.43 -24.93 -0.05
N PHE A 149 -17.19 -25.15 -0.48
CA PHE A 149 -16.46 -26.38 -0.22
C PHE A 149 -15.55 -26.17 0.99
N TYR A 150 -15.59 -27.05 1.99
CA TYR A 150 -14.74 -26.89 3.17
C TYR A 150 -14.32 -28.20 3.82
N ASN A 151 -13.20 -28.15 4.53
CA ASN A 151 -12.75 -29.10 5.54
C ASN A 151 -12.05 -28.33 6.67
N ILE A 152 -11.43 -29.04 7.63
CA ILE A 152 -10.78 -28.42 8.80
C ILE A 152 -9.68 -27.40 8.42
N ASN A 153 -9.00 -27.60 7.28
CA ASN A 153 -7.81 -26.84 6.89
C ASN A 153 -8.00 -26.02 5.61
N PHE A 154 -9.16 -26.09 4.96
CA PHE A 154 -9.39 -25.49 3.66
C PHE A 154 -10.85 -25.07 3.51
N SER A 155 -11.07 -23.88 2.97
CA SER A 155 -12.39 -23.41 2.56
C SER A 155 -12.27 -22.70 1.22
N PHE A 156 -13.21 -22.97 0.33
CA PHE A 156 -13.30 -22.37 -0.99
C PHE A 156 -14.75 -22.08 -1.34
N GLU A 157 -15.01 -20.81 -1.64
CA GLU A 157 -16.32 -20.28 -1.96
C GLU A 157 -16.31 -19.77 -3.41
N PHE A 158 -17.37 -20.08 -4.16
CA PHE A 158 -17.61 -19.48 -5.46
C PHE A 158 -19.10 -19.23 -5.70
N ARG A 159 -19.41 -18.17 -6.45
CA ARG A 159 -20.80 -17.78 -6.76
C ARG A 159 -21.28 -18.42 -8.05
N PHE A 160 -22.58 -18.65 -8.16
CA PHE A 160 -23.16 -19.15 -9.41
C PHE A 160 -22.98 -18.17 -10.57
N THR A 161 -22.90 -16.86 -10.29
CA THR A 161 -22.64 -15.80 -11.28
C THR A 161 -21.23 -15.81 -11.85
N ASP A 162 -20.29 -16.53 -11.22
CA ASP A 162 -18.90 -16.61 -11.68
C ASP A 162 -18.66 -17.81 -12.63
N ILE A 163 -19.69 -18.66 -12.80
CA ILE A 163 -19.65 -19.85 -13.65
C ILE A 163 -19.97 -19.45 -15.09
N GLU A 164 -19.07 -19.76 -16.02
CA GLU A 164 -19.29 -19.55 -17.46
C GLU A 164 -19.71 -20.83 -18.19
N TYR A 165 -19.29 -21.99 -17.65
CA TYR A 165 -19.59 -23.31 -18.18
C TYR A 165 -19.82 -24.31 -17.04
N TYR A 166 -20.84 -25.14 -17.21
CA TYR A 166 -21.28 -26.14 -16.26
C TYR A 166 -21.57 -27.45 -17.00
N LEU A 167 -20.93 -28.54 -16.57
CA LEU A 167 -21.15 -29.88 -17.13
C LEU A 167 -21.20 -30.93 -16.01
N PRO A 168 -22.39 -31.40 -15.63
CA PRO A 168 -22.56 -32.55 -14.75
C PRO A 168 -22.52 -33.85 -15.56
N LYS A 169 -21.78 -34.85 -15.09
CA LYS A 169 -21.79 -36.21 -15.64
C LYS A 169 -21.36 -37.23 -14.57
N ASN A 170 -22.16 -38.28 -14.35
CA ASN A 170 -21.83 -39.42 -13.50
C ASN A 170 -21.24 -39.04 -12.13
N ASP A 171 -21.95 -38.22 -11.34
CA ASP A 171 -21.52 -37.74 -10.02
C ASP A 171 -20.20 -36.93 -10.00
N ILE A 172 -19.77 -36.48 -11.19
CA ILE A 172 -18.71 -35.49 -11.40
C ILE A 172 -19.34 -34.22 -11.98
N ILE A 173 -18.93 -33.08 -11.46
CA ILE A 173 -19.33 -31.78 -12.00
C ILE A 173 -18.10 -30.99 -12.38
N TYR A 174 -18.06 -30.54 -13.63
CA TYR A 174 -17.04 -29.64 -14.14
C TYR A 174 -17.58 -28.22 -14.26
N PHE A 175 -16.89 -27.28 -13.63
CA PHE A 175 -17.11 -25.85 -13.79
C PHE A 175 -15.92 -25.19 -14.48
N LYS A 176 -16.22 -24.26 -15.38
CA LYS A 176 -15.24 -23.29 -15.90
C LYS A 176 -15.75 -21.89 -15.62
N GLY A 177 -14.85 -21.00 -15.22
CA GLY A 177 -15.18 -19.62 -14.87
C GLY A 177 -13.94 -18.89 -14.36
N TYR A 178 -14.14 -17.84 -13.58
CA TYR A 178 -13.05 -17.11 -12.93
C TYR A 178 -13.39 -16.93 -11.44
N PHE A 179 -12.84 -17.81 -10.61
CA PHE A 179 -13.18 -17.93 -9.20
C PHE A 179 -12.01 -17.46 -8.33
N TYR A 180 -12.23 -16.44 -7.50
CA TYR A 180 -11.16 -15.93 -6.63
C TYR A 180 -11.04 -16.75 -5.34
N SER A 181 -9.88 -17.37 -5.11
CA SER A 181 -9.57 -18.05 -3.86
C SER A 181 -8.89 -17.11 -2.87
N VAL A 182 -9.59 -16.72 -1.81
CA VAL A 182 -9.05 -15.85 -0.76
C VAL A 182 -7.83 -16.50 -0.07
N HIS A 183 -7.89 -17.80 0.20
CA HIS A 183 -6.79 -18.52 0.85
C HIS A 183 -5.54 -18.58 -0.04
N ARG A 184 -5.70 -18.87 -1.33
CA ARG A 184 -4.58 -18.98 -2.27
C ARG A 184 -4.15 -17.64 -2.88
N LYS A 185 -4.97 -16.60 -2.71
CA LYS A 185 -4.85 -15.29 -3.37
C LYS A 185 -4.66 -15.38 -4.90
N ASP A 186 -5.32 -16.34 -5.53
CA ASP A 186 -5.20 -16.61 -6.97
C ASP A 186 -6.57 -16.83 -7.62
N ILE A 187 -6.60 -16.78 -8.95
CA ILE A 187 -7.78 -17.07 -9.76
C ILE A 187 -7.78 -18.55 -10.16
N ILE A 188 -8.89 -19.20 -9.85
CA ILE A 188 -9.18 -20.57 -10.24
C ILE A 188 -10.08 -20.51 -11.47
N THR A 189 -9.67 -21.16 -12.54
CA THR A 189 -10.38 -21.15 -13.83
C THR A 189 -11.19 -22.41 -14.07
N LYS A 190 -10.84 -23.50 -13.38
CA LYS A 190 -11.47 -24.82 -13.51
C LYS A 190 -11.68 -25.43 -12.14
N ILE A 191 -12.88 -25.94 -11.91
CA ILE A 191 -13.23 -26.69 -10.70
C ILE A 191 -13.83 -28.01 -11.15
N LEU A 192 -13.34 -29.10 -10.57
CA LEU A 192 -13.98 -30.40 -10.71
C LEU A 192 -14.40 -30.88 -9.33
N LEU A 193 -15.68 -31.20 -9.20
CA LEU A 193 -16.27 -31.74 -7.97
C LEU A 193 -16.65 -33.20 -8.19
N LEU A 194 -16.33 -34.04 -7.21
CA LEU A 194 -16.72 -35.45 -7.19
C LEU A 194 -17.51 -35.74 -5.91
N GLY A 195 -18.58 -36.53 -6.02
CA GLY A 195 -19.32 -36.97 -4.84
C GLY A 195 -20.70 -37.55 -5.17
N ASN A 196 -21.24 -38.35 -4.27
CA ASN A 196 -22.55 -38.99 -4.49
C ASN A 196 -23.69 -37.97 -4.57
N GLU A 197 -24.52 -38.11 -5.60
CA GLU A 197 -25.69 -37.26 -5.86
C GLU A 197 -25.35 -35.76 -5.83
N ILE A 198 -24.12 -35.41 -6.22
CA ILE A 198 -23.57 -34.07 -6.04
C ILE A 198 -24.39 -33.00 -6.79
N GLU A 199 -25.02 -33.37 -7.91
CA GLU A 199 -25.91 -32.49 -8.67
C GLU A 199 -27.12 -32.02 -7.84
N ARG A 200 -27.62 -32.84 -6.90
CA ARG A 200 -28.72 -32.44 -6.00
C ARG A 200 -28.34 -31.34 -5.02
N LYS A 201 -27.05 -31.04 -4.89
CA LYS A 201 -26.53 -29.94 -4.06
C LYS A 201 -26.59 -28.58 -4.77
N PHE A 202 -27.07 -28.52 -6.01
CA PHE A 202 -27.15 -27.30 -6.81
C PHE A 202 -28.61 -26.93 -7.15
N PRO A 203 -28.90 -25.65 -7.46
CA PRO A 203 -30.22 -25.24 -7.93
C PRO A 203 -30.63 -26.00 -9.19
N LYS A 204 -31.92 -26.36 -9.28
CA LYS A 204 -32.46 -27.12 -10.42
C LYS A 204 -32.35 -26.36 -11.76
N ASP A 205 -32.28 -25.04 -11.69
CA ASP A 205 -32.20 -24.11 -12.81
C ASP A 205 -30.76 -23.63 -13.08
N ILE A 206 -29.73 -24.29 -12.54
CA ILE A 206 -28.33 -23.90 -12.73
C ILE A 206 -27.92 -23.73 -14.19
N PHE A 207 -28.41 -24.58 -15.11
CA PHE A 207 -28.16 -24.42 -16.54
C PHE A 207 -28.67 -23.07 -17.05
N TYR A 208 -29.88 -22.68 -16.67
CA TYR A 208 -30.46 -21.39 -17.04
C TYR A 208 -29.68 -20.23 -16.41
N ILE A 209 -29.24 -20.35 -15.16
CA ILE A 209 -28.40 -19.33 -14.50
C ILE A 209 -27.10 -19.14 -15.30
N VAL A 210 -26.38 -20.23 -15.59
CA VAL A 210 -25.08 -20.20 -16.28
C VAL A 210 -25.19 -19.71 -17.73
N ASP A 211 -26.28 -20.04 -18.43
CA ASP A 211 -26.52 -19.57 -19.80
C ASP A 211 -26.80 -18.06 -19.87
N ASN A 212 -27.35 -17.48 -18.80
CA ASN A 212 -27.67 -16.05 -18.71
C ASN A 212 -26.63 -15.20 -17.97
N ASN A 213 -25.58 -15.81 -17.40
CA ASN A 213 -24.49 -15.08 -16.78
C ASN A 213 -23.72 -14.25 -17.83
N ASP A 214 -23.28 -13.05 -17.44
CA ASP A 214 -22.26 -12.32 -18.20
C ASP A 214 -20.95 -13.13 -18.18
N LYS A 215 -20.23 -13.14 -19.30
CA LYS A 215 -19.03 -13.98 -19.48
C LYS A 215 -17.86 -13.13 -19.97
N ILE A 216 -16.69 -13.38 -19.39
CA ILE A 216 -15.39 -12.92 -19.89
C ILE A 216 -14.99 -13.79 -21.08
N GLY A 217 -15.31 -15.08 -21.02
CA GLY A 217 -15.06 -16.04 -22.09
C GLY A 217 -13.75 -16.81 -21.92
N VAL A 218 -13.39 -17.58 -22.94
CA VAL A 218 -12.21 -18.46 -22.90
C VAL A 218 -10.94 -17.68 -23.24
N LEU A 219 -10.12 -17.43 -22.23
CA LEU A 219 -8.78 -16.89 -22.43
C LEU A 219 -7.81 -18.00 -22.93
N PRO A 220 -6.82 -17.63 -23.77
CA PRO A 220 -5.69 -18.48 -24.09
C PRO A 220 -4.97 -19.02 -22.85
N THR A 221 -4.39 -20.21 -22.96
CA THR A 221 -3.73 -20.91 -21.84
C THR A 221 -2.49 -20.18 -21.31
N GLU A 222 -1.87 -19.37 -22.16
CA GLU A 222 -0.69 -18.56 -21.89
C GLU A 222 -1.02 -17.24 -21.17
N ASP A 223 -2.29 -16.86 -21.10
CA ASP A 223 -2.70 -15.61 -20.46
C ASP A 223 -2.59 -15.72 -18.95
N VAL A 224 -2.00 -14.68 -18.37
CA VAL A 224 -1.86 -14.59 -16.92
C VAL A 224 -3.02 -13.79 -16.37
N VAL A 225 -3.79 -14.40 -15.46
CA VAL A 225 -4.91 -13.76 -14.78
C VAL A 225 -4.59 -13.61 -13.30
N SER A 226 -4.90 -12.43 -12.76
CA SER A 226 -4.77 -12.11 -11.34
C SER A 226 -5.96 -11.28 -10.86
N TYR A 227 -6.27 -11.41 -9.57
CA TYR A 227 -7.26 -10.57 -8.89
C TYR A 227 -6.60 -9.29 -8.37
N CYS A 228 -7.30 -8.16 -8.48
CA CYS A 228 -6.93 -6.92 -7.81
C CYS A 228 -8.18 -6.17 -7.33
N LYS A 229 -7.96 -5.15 -6.50
CA LYS A 229 -8.98 -4.12 -6.24
C LYS A 229 -8.60 -2.86 -6.99
N LEU A 230 -9.61 -2.21 -7.57
CA LEU A 230 -9.46 -1.05 -8.44
C LEU A 230 -10.10 0.18 -7.80
N SER A 231 -9.37 1.29 -7.81
CA SER A 231 -9.84 2.59 -7.35
C SER A 231 -9.47 3.68 -8.36
N GLY A 232 -10.34 4.68 -8.54
CA GLY A 232 -10.11 5.79 -9.46
C GLY A 232 -11.15 5.87 -10.58
N LEU A 233 -10.91 6.77 -11.54
CA LEU A 233 -11.82 7.01 -12.65
C LEU A 233 -11.32 6.27 -13.89
N ILE A 234 -12.13 5.32 -14.40
CA ILE A 234 -11.83 4.60 -15.63
C ILE A 234 -13.01 4.76 -16.58
N ALA A 235 -12.73 5.25 -17.80
CA ALA A 235 -13.76 5.49 -18.81
C ALA A 235 -14.96 6.30 -18.27
N SER A 236 -14.68 7.37 -17.50
CA SER A 236 -15.68 8.23 -16.84
C SER A 236 -16.52 7.57 -15.74
N THR A 237 -16.21 6.34 -15.33
CA THR A 237 -16.86 5.65 -14.22
C THR A 237 -15.93 5.62 -13.01
N GLY A 238 -16.44 6.01 -11.84
CA GLY A 238 -15.67 6.02 -10.59
C GLY A 238 -15.74 4.68 -9.88
N TYR A 239 -14.59 4.13 -9.53
CA TYR A 239 -14.44 2.88 -8.77
C TYR A 239 -13.79 3.17 -7.42
N VAL A 240 -14.27 2.46 -6.39
CA VAL A 240 -13.70 2.51 -5.03
C VAL A 240 -13.57 1.09 -4.52
N ASP A 241 -12.34 0.61 -4.45
CA ASP A 241 -11.96 -0.75 -4.05
C ASP A 241 -12.76 -1.83 -4.77
N ALA A 242 -13.13 -1.57 -6.03
CA ALA A 242 -13.95 -2.45 -6.83
C ALA A 242 -13.16 -3.72 -7.19
N PRO A 243 -13.73 -4.92 -7.01
CA PRO A 243 -13.04 -6.16 -7.35
C PRO A 243 -12.86 -6.24 -8.87
N ALA A 244 -11.64 -6.51 -9.32
CA ALA A 244 -11.30 -6.54 -10.74
C ALA A 244 -10.36 -7.72 -11.05
N LEU A 245 -10.39 -8.14 -12.31
CA LEU A 245 -9.41 -9.06 -12.88
C LEU A 245 -8.47 -8.28 -13.76
N ILE A 246 -7.18 -8.54 -13.59
CA ILE A 246 -6.15 -8.06 -14.51
C ILE A 246 -5.60 -9.25 -15.29
N ILE A 247 -5.67 -9.14 -16.60
CA ILE A 247 -5.28 -10.18 -17.55
C ILE A 247 -4.13 -9.64 -18.38
N ARG A 248 -3.05 -10.41 -18.48
CA ARG A 248 -2.00 -10.14 -19.46
C ARG A 248 -2.12 -11.11 -20.62
N HIS A 249 -2.33 -10.52 -21.80
CA HIS A 249 -2.28 -11.20 -23.08
C HIS A 249 -1.12 -10.64 -23.90
N SER A 250 0.00 -11.37 -23.98
CA SER A 250 1.24 -10.89 -24.62
C SER A 250 1.75 -9.55 -24.04
N ASP A 251 1.67 -8.45 -24.80
CA ASP A 251 2.03 -7.08 -24.40
C ASP A 251 0.79 -6.24 -24.01
N MET A 252 -0.39 -6.85 -23.95
CA MET A 252 -1.63 -6.17 -23.57
C MET A 252 -1.99 -6.48 -22.12
N ILE A 253 -2.48 -5.46 -21.43
CA ILE A 253 -3.14 -5.58 -20.14
C ILE A 253 -4.62 -5.25 -20.33
N VAL A 254 -5.48 -6.16 -19.90
CA VAL A 254 -6.93 -5.99 -19.90
C VAL A 254 -7.43 -6.06 -18.47
N ILE A 255 -8.30 -5.12 -18.11
CA ILE A 255 -8.93 -5.07 -16.78
C ILE A 255 -10.42 -5.29 -16.95
N PHE A 256 -10.95 -6.29 -16.25
CA PHE A 256 -12.39 -6.58 -16.18
C PHE A 256 -12.91 -6.28 -14.78
N ASP A 257 -14.14 -5.78 -14.70
CA ASP A 257 -14.88 -5.74 -13.45
C ASP A 257 -15.25 -7.18 -13.05
N PHE A 258 -14.90 -7.59 -11.83
CA PHE A 258 -15.08 -8.97 -11.41
C PHE A 258 -16.56 -9.33 -11.23
N VAL A 259 -17.44 -8.37 -10.95
CA VAL A 259 -18.86 -8.64 -10.66
C VAL A 259 -19.68 -8.62 -11.94
N SER A 260 -19.58 -7.56 -12.72
CA SER A 260 -20.33 -7.34 -13.96
C SER A 260 -19.72 -7.99 -15.20
N LYS A 261 -18.49 -8.52 -15.08
CA LYS A 261 -17.72 -9.14 -16.17
C LYS A 261 -17.52 -8.24 -17.40
N LYS A 262 -17.71 -6.93 -17.24
CA LYS A 262 -17.47 -5.94 -18.30
C LYS A 262 -16.00 -5.58 -18.36
N GLU A 263 -15.49 -5.46 -19.58
CA GLU A 263 -14.18 -4.88 -19.83
C GLU A 263 -14.20 -3.41 -19.38
N LEU A 264 -13.29 -3.07 -18.47
CA LEU A 264 -13.13 -1.71 -17.96
C LEU A 264 -12.07 -0.94 -18.75
N LYS A 265 -10.97 -1.63 -19.08
CA LYS A 265 -9.80 -0.99 -19.66
C LYS A 265 -8.95 -1.98 -20.43
N PHE A 266 -8.32 -1.47 -21.49
CA PHE A 266 -7.37 -2.20 -22.32
C PHE A 266 -6.21 -1.26 -22.67
N SER A 267 -4.99 -1.65 -22.32
CA SER A 267 -3.79 -0.82 -22.50
C SER A 267 -2.58 -1.66 -22.88
N LYS A 268 -1.65 -1.08 -23.66
CA LYS A 268 -0.35 -1.71 -23.92
C LYS A 268 0.50 -1.62 -22.66
N MET A 269 1.17 -2.70 -22.31
CA MET A 269 2.07 -2.73 -21.17
C MET A 269 3.23 -1.73 -21.36
N SER A 270 3.71 -1.56 -22.59
CA SER A 270 4.73 -0.57 -22.93
C SER A 270 4.31 0.89 -22.70
N SER A 271 3.01 1.19 -22.69
CA SER A 271 2.48 2.54 -22.41
C SER A 271 2.19 2.79 -20.94
N LEU A 272 2.17 1.74 -20.11
CA LEU A 272 1.89 1.87 -18.69
C LEU A 272 3.11 2.38 -17.92
N MET A 273 2.86 3.34 -17.04
CA MET A 273 3.80 3.79 -16.02
C MET A 273 3.19 3.53 -14.65
N MET A 274 4.04 3.37 -13.63
CA MET A 274 3.63 3.04 -12.29
C MET A 274 4.25 3.96 -11.24
N LEU A 275 3.47 4.24 -10.19
CA LEU A 275 3.94 4.78 -8.92
C LEU A 275 3.65 3.75 -7.82
N ILE A 276 4.66 3.43 -7.03
CA ILE A 276 4.62 2.34 -6.04
C ILE A 276 4.37 2.91 -4.65
N SER A 277 3.42 2.33 -3.91
CA SER A 277 3.26 2.57 -2.45
C SER A 277 3.92 1.49 -1.61
N GLU A 278 4.27 1.84 -0.38
CA GLU A 278 4.36 0.87 0.71
C GLU A 278 2.97 0.23 0.94
N GLY A 279 2.88 -1.10 1.05
CA GLY A 279 1.63 -1.81 1.37
C GLY A 279 0.84 -2.41 0.19
N GLY A 280 1.44 -2.57 -1.00
CA GLY A 280 0.81 -3.32 -2.11
C GLY A 280 -0.26 -2.56 -2.89
N SER A 281 -0.27 -1.23 -2.76
CA SER A 281 -1.08 -0.32 -3.59
C SER A 281 -0.18 0.33 -4.65
N TYR A 282 -0.68 0.45 -5.88
CA TYR A 282 0.07 0.98 -7.01
C TYR A 282 -0.83 1.91 -7.81
N ILE A 283 -0.31 3.04 -8.26
CA ILE A 283 -1.01 3.91 -9.23
C ILE A 283 -0.44 3.60 -10.61
N LEU A 284 -1.32 3.34 -11.56
CA LEU A 284 -1.01 3.12 -12.96
C LEU A 284 -1.46 4.32 -13.79
N HIS A 285 -0.67 4.63 -14.81
CA HIS A 285 -0.94 5.66 -15.80
C HIS A 285 -0.71 5.10 -17.19
N ASP A 286 -1.71 5.19 -18.06
CA ASP A 286 -1.65 4.66 -19.43
C ASP A 286 -1.42 5.73 -20.51
N GLY A 287 -1.21 6.98 -20.10
CA GLY A 287 -1.15 8.14 -20.98
C GLY A 287 -2.42 9.01 -20.97
N SER A 288 -3.53 8.49 -20.44
CA SER A 288 -4.83 9.18 -20.38
C SER A 288 -5.41 9.24 -18.96
N ASP A 289 -5.56 8.09 -18.33
CA ASP A 289 -6.22 7.93 -17.03
C ASP A 289 -5.19 7.56 -15.96
N PHE A 290 -5.47 7.99 -14.73
CA PHE A 290 -4.79 7.50 -13.54
C PHE A 290 -5.77 6.66 -12.72
N PHE A 291 -5.35 5.46 -12.33
CA PHE A 291 -6.13 4.58 -11.47
C PHE A 291 -5.19 3.84 -10.54
N SER A 292 -5.68 3.45 -9.37
CA SER A 292 -4.93 2.62 -8.43
C SER A 292 -5.42 1.19 -8.44
N ILE A 293 -4.46 0.28 -8.27
CA ILE A 293 -4.69 -1.13 -8.06
C ILE A 293 -4.09 -1.55 -6.72
N VAL A 294 -4.80 -2.39 -6.00
CA VAL A 294 -4.30 -3.12 -4.84
C VAL A 294 -4.15 -4.57 -5.25
N ILE A 295 -2.92 -5.06 -5.28
CA ILE A 295 -2.57 -6.39 -5.77
C ILE A 295 -1.39 -6.96 -4.97
N ASP A 296 -1.40 -8.28 -4.75
CA ASP A 296 -0.28 -8.97 -4.10
C ASP A 296 1.00 -8.85 -4.95
N LEU A 297 2.17 -8.76 -4.30
CA LEU A 297 3.46 -8.66 -4.98
C LEU A 297 3.74 -9.85 -5.91
N GLU A 298 3.33 -11.06 -5.51
CA GLU A 298 3.50 -12.24 -6.37
C GLU A 298 2.65 -12.12 -7.63
N ALA A 299 1.39 -11.70 -7.48
CA ALA A 299 0.48 -11.47 -8.60
C ALA A 299 0.94 -10.31 -9.50
N LEU A 300 1.48 -9.23 -8.93
CA LEU A 300 2.08 -8.11 -9.67
C LEU A 300 3.23 -8.59 -10.56
N LYS A 301 4.13 -9.41 -10.01
CA LYS A 301 5.26 -10.01 -10.73
C LYS A 301 4.82 -11.02 -11.79
N LYS A 302 3.80 -11.84 -11.48
CA LYS A 302 3.18 -12.81 -12.40
C LYS A 302 2.67 -12.10 -13.65
N ILE A 303 1.95 -10.98 -13.47
CA ILE A 303 1.47 -10.14 -14.57
C ILE A 303 2.64 -9.37 -15.21
N GLY A 304 3.66 -8.99 -14.44
CA GLY A 304 4.87 -8.29 -14.93
C GLY A 304 4.84 -6.78 -14.75
N LEU A 305 3.86 -6.25 -14.00
CA LEU A 305 3.73 -4.81 -13.75
C LEU A 305 4.86 -4.24 -12.87
N ASP A 306 5.60 -5.11 -12.17
CA ASP A 306 6.76 -4.74 -11.35
C ASP A 306 7.90 -4.10 -12.15
N ARG A 307 7.90 -4.26 -13.48
CA ARG A 307 8.95 -3.76 -14.39
C ARG A 307 8.59 -2.46 -15.10
N LEU A 308 7.44 -1.86 -14.79
CA LEU A 308 7.00 -0.62 -15.44
C LEU A 308 7.88 0.58 -15.09
N GLY A 309 7.95 1.54 -16.02
CA GLY A 309 8.63 2.80 -15.78
C GLY A 309 7.94 3.66 -14.72
N LYS A 310 8.67 4.59 -14.09
CA LYS A 310 8.11 5.51 -13.10
C LYS A 310 7.23 6.58 -13.77
N ILE A 311 6.10 6.92 -13.15
CA ILE A 311 5.31 8.08 -13.55
C ILE A 311 6.14 9.36 -13.33
N LYS A 312 6.19 10.23 -14.34
CA LYS A 312 6.94 11.50 -14.32
C LYS A 312 6.07 12.77 -14.27
N SER A 313 4.75 12.63 -14.26
CA SER A 313 3.86 13.79 -14.25
C SER A 313 3.93 14.51 -12.90
N LYS A 314 4.33 15.79 -12.91
CA LYS A 314 4.32 16.64 -11.71
C LYS A 314 2.91 16.98 -11.20
N HIS A 315 1.93 16.89 -12.09
CA HIS A 315 0.52 17.19 -11.82
C HIS A 315 -0.23 16.02 -11.17
N LEU A 316 0.38 14.83 -11.10
CA LEU A 316 -0.20 13.70 -10.40
C LEU A 316 -0.12 13.94 -8.88
N GLY A 317 -1.26 13.85 -8.23
CA GLY A 317 -1.37 13.71 -6.79
C GLY A 317 -2.15 12.47 -6.38
N PHE A 318 -2.17 12.17 -5.09
CA PHE A 318 -3.00 11.09 -4.57
C PHE A 318 -3.42 11.32 -3.11
N THR A 319 -4.58 10.79 -2.75
CA THR A 319 -5.07 10.82 -1.36
C THR A 319 -4.33 9.80 -0.50
N LYS A 320 -4.54 9.85 0.83
CA LYS A 320 -4.01 8.82 1.75
C LYS A 320 -4.46 7.39 1.39
N GLY A 321 -5.63 7.24 0.77
CA GLY A 321 -6.13 5.96 0.26
C GLY A 321 -5.58 5.55 -1.10
N PHE A 322 -4.50 6.21 -1.59
CA PHE A 322 -3.93 5.98 -2.91
C PHE A 322 -4.90 6.20 -4.07
N MET A 323 -5.93 7.03 -3.88
CA MET A 323 -6.80 7.44 -4.97
C MET A 323 -6.09 8.54 -5.78
N PRO A 324 -5.79 8.31 -7.07
CA PRO A 324 -5.09 9.30 -7.88
C PRO A 324 -5.99 10.49 -8.20
N VAL A 325 -5.37 11.66 -8.26
CA VAL A 325 -5.99 12.93 -8.68
C VAL A 325 -5.00 13.71 -9.54
N VAL A 326 -5.52 14.56 -10.41
CA VAL A 326 -4.73 15.50 -11.19
C VAL A 326 -4.91 16.87 -10.57
N VAL A 327 -3.80 17.52 -10.22
CA VAL A 327 -3.78 18.87 -9.65
C VAL A 327 -3.17 19.83 -10.66
N GLU A 328 -3.94 20.84 -11.02
CA GLU A 328 -3.54 21.90 -11.94
C GLU A 328 -3.73 23.26 -11.26
N ILE A 329 -2.99 24.25 -11.72
CA ILE A 329 -3.11 25.63 -11.29
C ILE A 329 -3.38 26.49 -12.52
N ASN A 330 -4.36 27.37 -12.43
CA ASN A 330 -4.63 28.40 -13.45
C ASN A 330 -4.62 29.78 -12.78
N ASP A 331 -4.83 30.85 -13.56
CA ASP A 331 -4.70 32.23 -13.08
C ASP A 331 -5.50 32.53 -11.80
N GLU A 332 -6.69 31.93 -11.63
CA GLU A 332 -7.57 32.24 -10.48
C GLU A 332 -7.73 31.08 -9.48
N ASN A 333 -7.47 29.84 -9.88
CA ASN A 333 -7.87 28.64 -9.13
C ASN A 333 -6.81 27.53 -9.13
N ILE A 334 -6.78 26.79 -8.02
CA ILE A 334 -6.20 25.45 -7.95
C ILE A 334 -7.31 24.45 -8.27
N LEU A 335 -7.14 23.68 -9.34
CA LEU A 335 -8.09 22.70 -9.84
C LEU A 335 -7.65 21.29 -9.45
N ILE A 336 -8.56 20.53 -8.85
CA ILE A 336 -8.36 19.10 -8.56
C ILE A 336 -9.35 18.31 -9.41
N LYS A 337 -8.82 17.46 -10.26
CA LYS A 337 -9.56 16.66 -11.25
C LYS A 337 -9.32 15.17 -11.03
N SER A 338 -10.24 14.34 -11.52
CA SER A 338 -10.08 12.89 -11.52
C SER A 338 -9.30 12.35 -12.72
N SER A 339 -9.11 13.12 -13.80
CA SER A 339 -8.38 12.70 -15.01
C SER A 339 -7.77 13.89 -15.75
N ASN A 340 -6.80 13.62 -16.64
CA ASN A 340 -6.22 14.61 -17.56
C ASN A 340 -7.17 14.97 -18.73
N ASN A 341 -8.08 14.08 -19.11
CA ASN A 341 -8.97 14.29 -20.26
C ASN A 341 -10.09 15.31 -19.98
N ASP A 342 -9.93 16.49 -20.59
CA ASP A 342 -10.81 17.59 -21.04
C ASP A 342 -12.05 18.11 -20.26
N GLU A 343 -12.21 19.44 -20.40
CA GLU A 343 -13.41 20.29 -20.26
C GLU A 343 -14.20 20.30 -18.94
N GLY A 344 -13.54 20.20 -17.79
CA GLY A 344 -14.14 20.62 -16.49
C GLY A 344 -15.29 19.73 -15.95
N LYS A 345 -15.70 18.69 -16.67
CA LYS A 345 -16.70 17.70 -16.21
C LYS A 345 -16.14 16.78 -15.12
N ASN A 346 -14.83 16.58 -15.10
CA ASN A 346 -14.11 15.72 -14.16
C ASN A 346 -13.49 16.50 -12.98
N LYS A 347 -14.02 17.71 -12.72
CA LYS A 347 -13.58 18.60 -11.65
C LYS A 347 -14.13 18.11 -10.30
N ILE A 348 -13.25 17.61 -9.45
CA ILE A 348 -13.59 17.19 -8.08
C ILE A 348 -13.70 18.43 -7.19
N PHE A 349 -12.73 19.33 -7.29
CA PHE A 349 -12.63 20.50 -6.43
C PHE A 349 -12.01 21.69 -7.16
N SER A 350 -12.32 22.89 -6.69
CA SER A 350 -11.65 24.12 -7.11
C SER A 350 -11.59 25.10 -5.99
N ILE A 351 -10.38 25.56 -5.75
CA ILE A 351 -10.04 26.48 -4.70
C ILE A 351 -9.63 27.76 -5.39
N LYS A 352 -10.35 28.85 -5.14
CA LYS A 352 -9.86 30.15 -5.58
C LYS A 352 -8.56 30.43 -4.87
N LYS A 353 -7.53 30.84 -5.61
CA LYS A 353 -6.23 31.21 -5.03
C LYS A 353 -6.40 32.30 -3.96
N SER A 354 -7.33 33.22 -4.18
CA SER A 354 -7.69 34.25 -3.22
C SER A 354 -8.17 33.71 -1.88
N ASP A 355 -8.76 32.52 -1.84
CA ASP A 355 -9.37 31.99 -0.61
C ASP A 355 -8.37 31.14 0.18
N VAL A 356 -7.19 30.86 -0.38
CA VAL A 356 -6.15 30.04 0.25
C VAL A 356 -5.45 30.87 1.32
N SER A 357 -5.65 30.49 2.58
CA SER A 357 -4.99 31.13 3.71
C SER A 357 -3.59 30.55 3.95
N ASN A 358 -3.43 29.23 3.74
CA ASN A 358 -2.16 28.55 3.98
C ASN A 358 -1.97 27.27 3.15
N ILE A 359 -0.72 26.93 2.83
CA ILE A 359 -0.33 25.66 2.22
C ILE A 359 0.81 25.08 3.05
N SER A 360 0.54 24.08 3.88
CA SER A 360 1.56 23.45 4.72
C SER A 360 2.04 22.11 4.16
N VAL A 361 3.31 21.79 4.38
CA VAL A 361 3.97 20.62 3.79
C VAL A 361 4.44 19.66 4.87
N LYS A 362 3.98 18.42 4.78
CA LYS A 362 4.36 17.32 5.66
C LYS A 362 5.17 16.27 4.90
N GLU A 363 6.32 15.89 5.45
CA GLU A 363 7.11 14.77 4.95
C GLU A 363 6.33 13.46 5.10
N THR A 364 6.38 12.62 4.07
CA THR A 364 5.71 11.33 4.06
C THR A 364 6.64 10.23 3.59
N ASN A 365 6.57 9.07 4.23
CA ASN A 365 7.25 7.86 3.75
C ASN A 365 6.47 7.18 2.60
N THR A 366 5.31 7.72 2.22
CA THR A 366 4.43 7.12 1.21
C THR A 366 4.86 7.46 -0.21
N ALA A 367 5.14 6.42 -1.00
CA ALA A 367 5.34 6.43 -2.45
C ALA A 367 6.43 7.38 -3.01
N GLY A 368 7.67 6.91 -2.93
CA GLY A 368 8.83 7.48 -3.62
C GLY A 368 9.38 8.74 -2.95
N ASP A 369 10.71 8.87 -2.95
CA ASP A 369 11.47 9.86 -2.17
C ASP A 369 11.16 11.35 -2.47
N ASN A 370 10.24 11.66 -3.38
CA ASN A 370 9.97 13.02 -3.86
C ASN A 370 8.51 13.49 -3.71
N TYR A 371 7.64 12.69 -3.06
CA TYR A 371 6.27 13.10 -2.73
C TYR A 371 6.16 13.58 -1.28
N VAL A 372 5.33 14.59 -1.05
CA VAL A 372 5.02 15.17 0.26
C VAL A 372 3.52 15.36 0.40
N GLU A 373 2.99 15.26 1.61
CA GLU A 373 1.59 15.59 1.89
C GLU A 373 1.45 17.10 2.02
N ALA A 374 0.76 17.72 1.05
CA ALA A 374 0.38 19.12 1.09
C ALA A 374 -1.02 19.28 1.68
N GLU A 375 -1.15 20.14 2.69
CA GLU A 375 -2.43 20.56 3.26
C GLU A 375 -2.75 21.98 2.81
N PHE A 376 -3.80 22.15 2.02
CA PHE A 376 -4.31 23.45 1.58
C PHE A 376 -5.45 23.88 2.49
N ARG A 377 -5.32 25.02 3.17
CA ARG A 377 -6.37 25.63 4.00
C ARG A 377 -7.00 26.80 3.25
N PHE A 378 -8.33 26.85 3.25
CA PHE A 378 -9.11 27.90 2.58
C PHE A 378 -10.45 28.10 3.29
N GLY A 379 -10.72 29.34 3.74
CA GLY A 379 -11.79 29.61 4.71
C GLY A 379 -11.73 28.66 5.91
N ASP A 380 -12.86 28.05 6.27
CA ASP A 380 -12.97 27.06 7.36
C ASP A 380 -12.68 25.60 6.91
N LYS A 381 -12.16 25.39 5.70
CA LYS A 381 -11.96 24.07 5.10
C LYS A 381 -10.47 23.78 4.86
N PHE A 382 -10.15 22.50 4.79
CA PHE A 382 -8.83 22.04 4.37
C PHE A 382 -8.92 20.79 3.51
N ILE A 383 -7.90 20.57 2.68
CA ILE A 383 -7.70 19.32 1.92
C ILE A 383 -6.28 18.82 2.10
N LYS A 384 -6.08 17.50 2.04
CA LYS A 384 -4.77 16.85 2.10
C LYS A 384 -4.52 16.01 0.87
N ILE A 385 -3.45 16.29 0.15
CA ILE A 385 -3.08 15.59 -1.08
C ILE A 385 -1.58 15.39 -1.10
N ASN A 386 -1.15 14.18 -1.45
CA ASN A 386 0.26 13.91 -1.72
C ASN A 386 0.61 14.41 -3.11
N LEU A 387 1.63 15.26 -3.21
CA LEU A 387 2.08 15.90 -4.44
C LEU A 387 3.60 15.85 -4.54
N MET A 388 4.15 15.95 -5.75
CA MET A 388 5.59 16.10 -5.92
C MET A 388 6.06 17.40 -5.26
N ARG A 389 7.15 17.34 -4.49
CA ARG A 389 7.69 18.49 -3.74
C ARG A 389 7.91 19.74 -4.60
N GLU A 390 8.43 19.54 -5.80
CA GLU A 390 8.63 20.61 -6.80
C GLU A 390 7.31 21.31 -7.13
N PHE A 391 6.23 20.54 -7.34
CA PHE A 391 4.93 21.08 -7.70
C PHE A 391 4.24 21.81 -6.54
N VAL A 392 4.41 21.34 -5.30
CA VAL A 392 3.93 22.06 -4.11
C VAL A 392 4.62 23.41 -3.97
N THR A 393 5.92 23.46 -4.28
CA THR A 393 6.72 24.70 -4.28
C THR A 393 6.21 25.68 -5.34
N GLU A 394 5.91 25.19 -6.55
CA GLU A 394 5.32 25.96 -7.65
C GLU A 394 3.95 26.53 -7.28
N ILE A 395 3.01 25.68 -6.82
CA ILE A 395 1.67 26.13 -6.42
C ILE A 395 1.74 27.18 -5.31
N SER A 396 2.58 26.94 -4.30
CA SER A 396 2.78 27.91 -3.22
C SER A 396 3.25 29.25 -3.80
N THR A 397 4.31 29.22 -4.62
CA THR A 397 4.88 30.41 -5.25
C THR A 397 3.82 31.22 -6.02
N GLU A 398 2.99 30.57 -6.84
CA GLU A 398 1.94 31.25 -7.59
C GLU A 398 0.87 31.89 -6.70
N VAL A 399 0.30 31.12 -5.75
CA VAL A 399 -0.78 31.60 -4.86
C VAL A 399 -0.33 32.85 -4.10
N PHE A 400 0.92 32.87 -3.60
CA PHE A 400 1.44 34.03 -2.88
C PHE A 400 1.83 35.19 -3.80
N SER A 401 2.26 34.91 -5.03
CA SER A 401 2.60 35.96 -6.00
C SER A 401 1.37 36.80 -6.35
N ASP A 402 0.22 36.17 -6.56
CA ASP A 402 -1.02 36.87 -6.92
C ASP A 402 -1.49 37.80 -5.80
N TYR A 403 -1.35 37.37 -4.53
CA TYR A 403 -1.61 38.22 -3.37
C TYR A 403 -0.62 39.40 -3.30
N GLN A 404 0.68 39.14 -3.42
CA GLN A 404 1.72 40.17 -3.31
C GLN A 404 1.61 41.24 -4.41
N ASN A 405 1.35 40.82 -5.65
CA ASN A 405 1.14 41.72 -6.78
C ASN A 405 -0.09 42.62 -6.60
N SER A 406 -1.12 42.18 -5.86
CA SER A 406 -2.33 42.99 -5.62
C SER A 406 -2.09 44.20 -4.70
N ILE A 407 -0.99 44.21 -3.93
CA ILE A 407 -0.71 45.20 -2.89
C ILE A 407 0.63 45.92 -3.08
N ILE A 408 1.53 45.43 -3.94
CA ILE A 408 2.88 46.00 -4.18
C ILE A 408 2.89 47.50 -4.51
N ASP A 409 1.91 47.96 -5.30
CA ASP A 409 1.84 49.34 -5.78
C ASP A 409 1.45 50.32 -4.67
N VAL A 410 0.66 49.86 -3.71
CA VAL A 410 0.11 50.71 -2.64
C VAL A 410 1.10 50.86 -1.47
N VAL A 411 2.11 50.01 -1.41
CA VAL A 411 2.94 49.84 -0.22
C VAL A 411 4.24 50.63 -0.32
N PRO A 412 4.65 51.36 0.72
CA PRO A 412 5.90 52.09 0.71
C PRO A 412 7.13 51.18 0.56
N ARG A 413 8.11 51.61 -0.23
CA ARG A 413 9.41 50.95 -0.43
C ARG A 413 10.03 50.38 0.85
N LYS A 414 10.10 51.23 1.88
CA LYS A 414 10.74 50.91 3.16
C LYS A 414 10.00 49.81 3.89
N GLU A 415 8.67 49.80 3.81
CA GLU A 415 7.84 48.77 4.43
C GLU A 415 8.01 47.41 3.77
N VAL A 416 8.18 47.35 2.44
CA VAL A 416 8.54 46.10 1.73
C VAL A 416 9.89 45.57 2.19
N TYR A 417 10.88 46.45 2.37
CA TYR A 417 12.21 46.05 2.84
C TYR A 417 12.22 45.60 4.32
N ASP A 418 11.48 46.27 5.19
CA ASP A 418 11.35 45.87 6.59
C ASP A 418 10.67 44.48 6.70
N ASN A 419 9.76 44.16 5.78
CA ASN A 419 9.16 42.82 5.67
C ASN A 419 10.16 41.74 5.25
N TRP A 420 11.10 42.06 4.37
CA TRP A 420 12.21 41.15 4.06
C TRP A 420 13.11 40.94 5.27
N THR A 421 13.44 42.02 5.98
CA THR A 421 14.21 41.94 7.21
C THR A 421 13.53 41.06 8.25
N LYS A 422 12.20 41.16 8.38
CA LYS A 422 11.41 40.23 9.20
C LYS A 422 11.51 38.79 8.70
N SER A 423 11.39 38.55 7.40
CA SER A 423 11.52 37.20 6.83
C SER A 423 12.90 36.58 7.12
N VAL A 424 13.96 37.40 7.12
CA VAL A 424 15.30 36.98 7.59
C VAL A 424 15.29 36.64 9.07
N CYS A 425 14.65 37.47 9.90
CA CYS A 425 14.48 37.20 11.33
C CYS A 425 13.72 35.89 11.58
N ASP A 426 12.64 35.62 10.84
CA ASP A 426 11.85 34.38 10.92
C ASP A 426 12.74 33.16 10.67
N MET A 427 13.55 33.20 9.59
CA MET A 427 14.48 32.13 9.24
C MET A 427 15.55 31.93 10.32
N VAL A 428 16.19 33.00 10.78
CA VAL A 428 17.25 32.90 11.81
C VAL A 428 16.68 32.43 13.14
N ALA A 429 15.53 32.98 13.56
CA ALA A 429 14.90 32.63 14.82
C ALA A 429 14.52 31.16 14.86
N TYR A 430 13.93 30.63 13.78
CA TYR A 430 13.63 29.20 13.70
C TYR A 430 14.89 28.34 13.77
N ASN A 431 15.93 28.63 12.96
CA ASN A 431 17.12 27.78 12.90
C ASN A 431 17.88 27.73 14.24
N PHE A 432 17.95 28.85 14.96
CA PHE A 432 18.61 28.90 16.27
C PHE A 432 17.75 28.35 17.41
N PHE A 433 16.45 28.62 17.40
CA PHE A 433 15.61 28.45 18.60
C PHE A 433 14.45 27.48 18.41
N GLY A 434 14.06 27.18 17.17
CA GLY A 434 12.84 26.43 16.89
C GLY A 434 12.85 25.01 17.46
N HIS A 435 13.93 24.27 17.26
CA HIS A 435 14.07 22.92 17.81
C HIS A 435 14.23 22.93 19.33
N ILE A 436 14.89 23.94 19.91
CA ILE A 436 14.99 24.12 21.37
C ILE A 436 13.61 24.39 21.97
N TYR A 437 12.81 25.25 21.33
CA TYR A 437 11.46 25.55 21.78
C TYR A 437 10.53 24.32 21.68
N ASP A 438 10.67 23.50 20.64
CA ASP A 438 9.89 22.27 20.48
C ASP A 438 10.12 21.25 21.61
N LEU A 439 11.27 21.28 22.29
CA LEU A 439 11.51 20.44 23.47
C LEU A 439 10.46 20.65 24.57
N LYS A 440 9.90 21.86 24.70
CA LYS A 440 8.76 22.16 25.60
C LYS A 440 7.59 21.24 25.33
N ARG A 441 7.22 21.09 24.05
CA ARG A 441 6.08 20.30 23.62
C ARG A 441 6.38 18.82 23.83
N ARG A 442 7.57 18.35 23.41
CA ARG A 442 8.00 16.96 23.55
C ARG A 442 8.00 16.50 25.01
N TYR A 443 8.45 17.34 25.94
CA TYR A 443 8.59 16.98 27.35
C TYR A 443 7.48 17.51 28.27
N SER A 444 6.41 18.07 27.71
CA SER A 444 5.25 18.58 28.47
C SER A 444 4.54 17.53 29.34
N HIS A 445 4.68 16.25 29.00
CA HIS A 445 4.07 15.12 29.72
C HIS A 445 4.84 14.72 30.99
N ILE A 446 6.09 15.16 31.15
CA ILE A 446 6.92 14.82 32.32
C ILE A 446 6.52 15.74 33.48
N THR A 447 5.99 15.13 34.53
CA THR A 447 5.54 15.79 35.76
C THR A 447 6.26 15.21 36.99
N GLU A 448 6.02 15.80 38.16
CA GLU A 448 6.56 15.29 39.43
C GLU A 448 6.12 13.85 39.75
N ASN A 449 4.98 13.41 39.22
CA ASN A 449 4.39 12.09 39.44
C ASN A 449 4.76 11.07 38.34
N SER A 450 5.68 11.40 37.44
CA SER A 450 6.09 10.50 36.35
C SER A 450 6.66 9.19 36.90
N SER A 451 6.45 8.09 36.19
CA SER A 451 7.00 6.80 36.60
C SER A 451 8.53 6.79 36.45
N LEU A 452 9.20 5.86 37.15
CA LEU A 452 10.65 5.64 36.97
C LEU A 452 11.00 5.33 35.51
N GLN A 453 10.13 4.61 34.80
CA GLN A 453 10.31 4.30 33.39
C GLN A 453 10.27 5.57 32.53
N ASP A 454 9.29 6.44 32.78
CA ASP A 454 9.17 7.72 32.07
C ASP A 454 10.38 8.61 32.35
N MET A 455 10.90 8.63 33.58
CA MET A 455 12.10 9.39 33.94
C MET A 455 13.36 8.87 33.25
N ILE A 456 13.55 7.55 33.16
CA ILE A 456 14.69 6.97 32.42
C ILE A 456 14.59 7.34 30.93
N ASN A 457 13.41 7.16 30.33
CA ASN A 457 13.19 7.49 28.92
C ASN A 457 13.39 8.98 28.66
N PHE A 458 12.81 9.83 29.50
CA PHE A 458 12.98 11.28 29.46
C PHE A 458 14.45 11.67 29.50
N MET A 459 15.21 11.18 30.47
CA MET A 459 16.60 11.56 30.62
C MET A 459 17.45 11.13 29.43
N ASN A 460 17.24 9.91 28.92
CA ASN A 460 17.97 9.43 27.75
C ASN A 460 17.65 10.27 26.51
N ASN A 461 16.36 10.51 26.24
CA ASN A 461 15.94 11.27 25.08
C ASN A 461 16.40 12.74 25.20
N LEU A 462 16.31 13.34 26.40
CA LEU A 462 16.77 14.70 26.64
C LEU A 462 18.29 14.83 26.47
N TYR A 463 19.05 13.84 26.92
CA TYR A 463 20.50 13.82 26.73
C TYR A 463 20.86 13.87 25.24
N ASP A 464 20.29 12.96 24.45
CA ASP A 464 20.51 12.91 23.00
C ASP A 464 20.06 14.23 22.33
N ASP A 465 18.89 14.75 22.70
CA ASP A 465 18.35 16.01 22.18
C ASP A 465 19.24 17.21 22.49
N ILE A 466 19.73 17.35 23.73
CA ILE A 466 20.58 18.47 24.13
C ILE A 466 21.91 18.44 23.38
N HIS A 467 22.54 17.27 23.25
CA HIS A 467 23.77 17.13 22.47
C HIS A 467 23.56 17.48 20.99
N PHE A 468 22.45 17.02 20.41
CA PHE A 468 22.07 17.41 19.06
C PHE A 468 21.85 18.92 18.95
N GLN A 469 21.19 19.57 19.92
CA GLN A 469 20.99 21.03 19.88
C GLN A 469 22.30 21.82 20.01
N ILE A 470 23.26 21.35 20.81
CA ILE A 470 24.58 21.98 20.93
C ILE A 470 25.27 22.02 19.56
N GLU A 471 25.27 20.90 18.84
CA GLU A 471 25.84 20.81 17.48
C GLU A 471 25.02 21.65 16.48
N ASN A 472 23.70 21.61 16.56
CA ASN A 472 22.80 22.33 15.66
C ASN A 472 22.96 23.86 15.79
N VAL A 473 23.16 24.38 17.00
CA VAL A 473 23.37 25.82 17.22
C VAL A 473 24.74 26.26 16.69
N ASP A 474 25.79 25.43 16.83
CA ASP A 474 27.08 25.67 16.18
C ASP A 474 26.96 25.73 14.65
N PHE A 475 26.29 24.73 14.07
CA PHE A 475 26.06 24.64 12.63
C PHE A 475 25.23 25.82 12.11
N SER A 476 24.18 26.21 12.84
CA SER A 476 23.28 27.31 12.49
C SER A 476 24.01 28.65 12.48
N ALA A 477 24.90 28.91 13.45
CA ALA A 477 25.65 30.15 13.51
C ALA A 477 26.56 30.37 12.29
N VAL A 478 27.25 29.32 11.85
CA VAL A 478 28.10 29.36 10.64
C VAL A 478 27.23 29.45 9.39
N SER A 479 26.31 28.50 9.22
CA SER A 479 25.55 28.33 7.98
C SER A 479 24.63 29.51 7.70
N MET A 480 23.94 30.04 8.72
CA MET A 480 23.05 31.19 8.51
C MET A 480 23.81 32.45 8.16
N PHE A 481 24.98 32.68 8.75
CA PHE A 481 25.83 33.80 8.36
C PHE A 481 26.27 33.65 6.90
N ASP A 482 26.82 32.48 6.54
CA ASP A 482 27.29 32.21 5.18
C ASP A 482 26.18 32.37 4.14
N ILE A 483 24.97 31.86 4.41
CA ILE A 483 23.82 31.96 3.50
C ILE A 483 23.43 33.43 3.29
N LEU A 484 23.25 34.18 4.38
CA LEU A 484 22.80 35.57 4.31
C LEU A 484 23.88 36.45 3.66
N PHE A 485 25.14 36.32 4.09
CA PHE A 485 26.26 37.06 3.54
C PHE A 485 26.45 36.80 2.04
N ASN A 486 26.47 35.53 1.63
CA ASN A 486 26.66 35.19 0.22
C ASN A 486 25.45 35.58 -0.63
N SER A 487 24.22 35.57 -0.08
CA SER A 487 23.04 36.03 -0.81
C SER A 487 23.14 37.52 -1.18
N GLU A 488 23.47 38.38 -0.21
CA GLU A 488 23.64 39.82 -0.43
C GLU A 488 24.84 40.09 -1.34
N LYS A 489 25.98 39.45 -1.07
CA LYS A 489 27.20 39.60 -1.88
C LYS A 489 26.96 39.25 -3.34
N LYS A 490 26.31 38.10 -3.59
CA LYS A 490 26.01 37.61 -4.93
C LYS A 490 25.07 38.56 -5.65
N TYR A 491 24.05 39.08 -4.97
CA TYR A 491 23.11 40.04 -5.57
C TYR A 491 23.83 41.31 -6.06
N PHE A 492 24.58 41.99 -5.18
CA PHE A 492 25.22 43.24 -5.57
C PHE A 492 26.36 43.03 -6.58
N SER A 493 27.16 41.96 -6.42
CA SER A 493 28.24 41.62 -7.35
C SER A 493 27.72 41.31 -8.76
N SER A 494 26.65 40.52 -8.86
CA SER A 494 26.11 40.09 -10.16
C SER A 494 25.49 41.26 -10.94
N ASN A 495 25.02 42.29 -10.24
CA ASN A 495 24.46 43.49 -10.85
C ASN A 495 25.48 44.64 -11.00
N GLY A 496 26.75 44.43 -10.61
CA GLY A 496 27.82 45.43 -10.76
C GLY A 496 27.64 46.67 -9.88
N PHE A 497 26.91 46.56 -8.77
CA PHE A 497 26.63 47.66 -7.87
C PHE A 497 27.79 47.91 -6.89
N SER A 498 27.92 49.14 -6.40
CA SER A 498 28.81 49.45 -5.27
C SER A 498 28.04 49.20 -3.98
N TYR A 499 28.67 48.50 -3.02
CA TYR A 499 28.03 48.09 -1.78
C TYR A 499 29.07 47.97 -0.66
N ASP A 500 28.69 48.28 0.57
CA ASP A 500 29.47 47.95 1.76
C ASP A 500 28.86 46.74 2.46
N ILE A 501 29.49 45.56 2.29
CA ILE A 501 29.07 44.32 2.95
C ILE A 501 29.85 44.02 4.22
N SER A 502 30.86 44.83 4.57
CA SER A 502 31.61 44.65 5.82
C SER A 502 30.70 44.77 7.04
N ILE A 503 29.59 45.50 6.89
CA ILE A 503 28.52 45.64 7.89
C ILE A 503 27.93 44.27 8.27
N MET A 504 27.89 43.30 7.35
CA MET A 504 27.41 41.95 7.62
C MET A 504 28.35 41.17 8.56
N GLU A 505 29.64 41.51 8.66
CA GLU A 505 30.55 40.86 9.62
C GLU A 505 30.07 41.08 11.08
N ASN A 506 29.32 42.15 11.35
CA ASN A 506 28.67 42.34 12.65
C ASN A 506 27.59 41.29 12.94
N LEU A 507 26.96 40.73 11.90
CA LEU A 507 25.96 39.66 12.01
C LEU A 507 26.62 38.37 12.49
N GLU A 508 27.79 38.03 11.93
CA GLU A 508 28.60 36.89 12.34
C GLU A 508 28.92 36.95 13.84
N ARG A 509 29.38 38.12 14.32
CA ARG A 509 29.65 38.33 15.74
C ARG A 509 28.41 38.14 16.61
N VAL A 510 27.27 38.69 16.22
CA VAL A 510 26.01 38.52 16.96
C VAL A 510 25.59 37.04 17.01
N PHE A 511 25.75 36.31 15.91
CA PHE A 511 25.45 34.88 15.85
C PHE A 511 26.37 34.08 16.77
N TYR A 512 27.68 34.36 16.79
CA TYR A 512 28.61 33.70 17.70
C TYR A 512 28.36 34.02 19.17
N ASP A 513 28.05 35.29 19.50
CA ASP A 513 27.74 35.69 20.87
C ASP A 513 26.49 34.94 21.37
N VAL A 514 25.43 34.90 20.57
CA VAL A 514 24.19 34.19 20.94
C VAL A 514 24.39 32.68 21.00
N ARG A 515 25.14 32.10 20.04
CA ARG A 515 25.54 30.69 20.05
C ARG A 515 26.25 30.32 21.35
N ASN A 516 27.21 31.14 21.79
CA ASN A 516 27.97 30.88 23.01
C ASN A 516 27.06 30.88 24.25
N ASP A 517 26.17 31.86 24.36
CA ASP A 517 25.25 31.95 25.50
C ASP A 517 24.30 30.74 25.56
N ILE A 518 23.68 30.38 24.42
CA ILE A 518 22.80 29.20 24.34
C ILE A 518 23.56 27.92 24.70
N LYS A 519 24.79 27.75 24.18
CA LYS A 519 25.59 26.56 24.46
C LYS A 519 25.93 26.44 25.94
N ILE A 520 26.25 27.54 26.62
CA ILE A 520 26.49 27.53 28.07
C ILE A 520 25.25 26.97 28.78
N ASP A 521 24.06 27.47 28.46
CA ASP A 521 22.81 27.01 29.09
C ASP A 521 22.47 25.55 28.77
N LEU A 522 22.71 25.10 27.53
CA LEU A 522 22.50 23.71 27.12
C LEU A 522 23.50 22.76 27.80
N ILE A 523 24.77 23.16 27.92
CA ILE A 523 25.80 22.40 28.66
C ILE A 523 25.41 22.30 30.13
N ASP A 524 24.89 23.37 30.71
CA ASP A 524 24.38 23.39 32.09
C ASP A 524 23.26 22.37 32.34
N ILE A 525 22.40 22.14 31.34
CA ILE A 525 21.38 21.07 31.38
C ILE A 525 22.06 19.70 31.25
N SER A 526 22.98 19.54 30.30
CA SER A 526 23.71 18.28 30.08
C SER A 526 24.49 17.84 31.33
N SER A 527 25.20 18.76 32.00
CA SER A 527 25.92 18.47 33.25
C SER A 527 25.01 17.99 34.37
N CYS A 528 23.71 18.35 34.37
CA CYS A 528 22.76 17.76 35.32
C CYS A 528 22.53 16.28 35.04
N LEU A 529 22.43 15.91 33.77
CA LEU A 529 22.22 14.53 33.32
C LEU A 529 23.49 13.67 33.48
N GLU A 530 24.68 14.27 33.35
CA GLU A 530 25.96 13.57 33.57
C GLU A 530 26.10 13.01 34.99
N ASN A 531 25.48 13.66 35.99
CA ASN A 531 25.45 13.13 37.38
C ASN A 531 24.73 11.77 37.49
N ILE A 532 23.92 11.41 36.49
CA ILE A 532 23.19 10.15 36.38
C ILE A 532 23.53 9.39 35.09
N ASN A 533 24.75 9.58 34.57
CA ASN A 533 25.21 8.98 33.31
C ASN A 533 25.07 7.45 33.22
N HIS A 534 25.13 6.75 34.35
CA HIS A 534 24.94 5.30 34.44
C HIS A 534 23.51 4.83 34.08
N PHE A 535 22.57 5.78 33.92
CA PHE A 535 21.22 5.53 33.41
C PHE A 535 21.06 5.89 31.92
N ILE A 536 22.09 6.43 31.25
CA ILE A 536 22.11 6.68 29.81
C ILE A 536 22.43 5.35 29.12
N LEU A 537 21.42 4.75 28.50
CA LEU A 537 21.43 3.36 28.04
C LEU A 537 20.70 3.21 26.68
N PRO A 538 21.15 2.26 25.83
CA PRO A 538 20.40 1.84 24.65
C PRO A 538 18.97 1.42 25.00
N GLU A 539 18.02 1.75 24.13
CA GLU A 539 16.57 1.53 24.35
C GLU A 539 16.23 0.12 24.84
N LYS A 540 16.85 -0.91 24.25
CA LYS A 540 16.66 -2.33 24.60
C LYS A 540 17.02 -2.68 26.05
N LEU A 541 17.91 -1.91 26.68
CA LEU A 541 18.37 -2.16 28.04
C LEU A 541 17.55 -1.41 29.09
N ARG A 542 16.86 -0.32 28.71
CA ARG A 542 16.13 0.58 29.64
C ARG A 542 15.12 -0.18 30.50
N ALA A 543 14.30 -1.04 29.89
CA ALA A 543 13.28 -1.82 30.60
C ALA A 543 13.87 -2.81 31.63
N SER A 544 15.00 -3.45 31.28
CA SER A 544 15.66 -4.42 32.16
C SER A 544 16.36 -3.78 33.36
N THR A 545 16.74 -2.50 33.23
CA THR A 545 17.42 -1.73 34.26
C THR A 545 16.47 -1.32 35.38
N ILE A 546 15.20 -0.99 35.06
CA ILE A 546 14.19 -0.56 36.05
C ILE A 546 14.08 -1.53 37.23
N ASN A 547 14.08 -2.84 36.96
CA ASN A 547 13.95 -3.88 37.98
C ASN A 547 15.18 -4.05 38.88
N LYS A 548 16.30 -3.36 38.56
CA LYS A 548 17.58 -3.45 39.27
C LYS A 548 17.95 -2.16 40.00
N ILE A 549 17.12 -1.11 39.89
CA ILE A 549 17.36 0.19 40.53
C ILE A 549 17.02 0.10 42.01
N ASN A 550 17.96 0.50 42.87
CA ASN A 550 17.70 0.61 44.31
C ASN A 550 17.02 1.95 44.66
N GLU A 551 16.53 2.08 45.90
CA GLU A 551 15.80 3.27 46.35
C GLU A 551 16.64 4.57 46.26
N GLY A 552 17.93 4.51 46.59
CA GLY A 552 18.83 5.67 46.50
C GLY A 552 19.06 6.12 45.05
N GLN A 553 19.21 5.17 44.13
CA GLN A 553 19.32 5.44 42.70
C GLN A 553 18.02 5.98 42.10
N SER A 554 16.87 5.48 42.55
CA SER A 554 15.55 6.01 42.18
C SER A 554 15.41 7.48 42.56
N TYR A 555 15.86 7.83 43.78
CA TYR A 555 15.87 9.21 44.25
C TYR A 555 16.81 10.10 43.43
N GLN A 556 18.03 9.64 43.13
CA GLN A 556 18.98 10.39 42.29
C GLN A 556 18.41 10.64 40.89
N LEU A 557 17.88 9.60 40.23
CA LEU A 557 17.25 9.71 38.92
C LEU A 557 16.12 10.75 38.94
N ALA A 558 15.21 10.67 39.92
CA ALA A 558 14.10 11.60 40.03
C ALA A 558 14.58 13.04 40.29
N TYR A 559 15.55 13.24 41.18
CA TYR A 559 16.10 14.56 41.49
C TYR A 559 16.74 15.22 40.26
N PHE A 560 17.68 14.52 39.60
CA PHE A 560 18.40 15.08 38.47
C PHE A 560 17.52 15.23 37.22
N SER A 561 16.56 14.34 37.00
CA SER A 561 15.56 14.50 35.92
C SER A 561 14.71 15.75 36.14
N ARG A 562 14.23 16.00 37.37
CA ARG A 562 13.46 17.21 37.69
C ARG A 562 14.31 18.47 37.59
N LEU A 563 15.58 18.41 38.03
CA LEU A 563 16.50 19.53 37.91
C LEU A 563 16.76 19.89 36.44
N ALA A 564 16.98 18.89 35.59
CA ALA A 564 17.16 19.09 34.16
C ALA A 564 15.90 19.66 33.49
N LEU A 565 14.72 19.13 33.81
CA LEU A 565 13.45 19.68 33.33
C LEU A 565 13.24 21.13 33.79
N SER A 566 13.57 21.45 35.04
CA SER A 566 13.48 22.81 35.57
C SER A 566 14.42 23.77 34.83
N LYS A 567 15.67 23.36 34.58
CA LYS A 567 16.62 24.15 33.77
C LYS A 567 16.17 24.31 32.32
N LEU A 568 15.64 23.25 31.71
CA LEU A 568 15.06 23.32 30.35
C LEU A 568 13.90 24.33 30.29
N ASN A 569 12.99 24.28 31.27
CA ASN A 569 11.90 25.25 31.37
C ASN A 569 12.43 26.66 31.59
N HIS A 570 13.45 26.85 32.43
CA HIS A 570 14.08 28.15 32.63
C HIS A 570 14.69 28.69 31.33
N LEU A 571 15.41 27.85 30.59
CA LEU A 571 15.94 28.20 29.27
C LEU A 571 14.81 28.66 28.35
N ILE A 572 13.73 27.88 28.22
CA ILE A 572 12.64 28.15 27.28
C ILE A 572 11.81 29.39 27.65
N TYR A 573 11.43 29.54 28.92
CA TYR A 573 10.49 30.59 29.33
C TYR A 573 11.15 31.88 29.80
N ASN A 574 12.41 31.83 30.27
CA ASN A 574 13.08 32.99 30.83
C ASN A 574 14.23 33.49 29.95
N LEU A 575 15.05 32.60 29.39
CA LEU A 575 16.26 32.98 28.65
C LEU A 575 16.01 33.14 27.15
N LEU A 576 15.29 32.20 26.54
CA LEU A 576 14.97 32.17 25.11
C LEU A 576 14.32 33.48 24.61
N PRO A 577 13.35 34.09 25.31
CA PRO A 577 12.78 35.37 24.89
C PRO A 577 13.84 36.48 24.76
N SER A 578 14.83 36.49 25.67
CA SER A 578 15.91 37.48 25.63
C SER A 578 16.86 37.24 24.45
N TYR A 579 17.15 35.97 24.13
CA TYR A 579 18.00 35.60 22.99
C TYR A 579 17.33 35.91 21.65
N VAL A 580 16.05 35.57 21.51
CA VAL A 580 15.22 35.91 20.35
C VAL A 580 15.19 37.43 20.16
N SER A 581 14.84 38.17 21.22
CA SER A 581 14.80 39.64 21.19
C SER A 581 16.15 40.24 20.76
N ARG A 582 17.25 39.75 21.31
CA ARG A 582 18.61 40.22 21.00
C ARG A 582 19.00 39.93 19.56
N ILE A 583 18.75 38.73 19.03
CA ILE A 583 19.03 38.40 17.63
C ILE A 583 18.21 39.29 16.71
N VAL A 584 16.89 39.31 16.90
CA VAL A 584 15.97 40.03 16.01
C VAL A 584 16.30 41.52 15.99
N SER A 585 16.51 42.14 17.16
CA SER A 585 16.85 43.56 17.25
C SER A 585 18.16 43.91 16.52
N ASN A 586 19.17 43.04 16.61
CA ASN A 586 20.44 43.24 15.94
C ASN A 586 20.33 43.04 14.42
N ILE A 587 19.57 42.05 13.96
CA ILE A 587 19.31 41.84 12.53
C ILE A 587 18.64 43.07 11.95
N PHE A 588 17.57 43.58 12.59
CA PHE A 588 16.91 44.81 12.13
C PHE A 588 17.87 45.98 12.02
N ARG A 589 18.71 46.21 13.05
CA ARG A 589 19.71 47.30 13.02
C ARG A 589 20.73 47.14 11.88
N ILE A 590 21.20 45.92 11.65
CA ILE A 590 22.19 45.64 10.60
C ILE A 590 21.56 45.83 9.22
N TYR A 591 20.37 45.25 8.99
CA TYR A 591 19.65 45.35 7.73
C TYR A 591 19.15 46.76 7.44
N ASP A 592 18.82 47.56 8.45
CA ASP A 592 18.50 48.98 8.28
C ASP A 592 19.69 49.75 7.68
N THR A 593 20.91 49.45 8.13
CA THR A 593 22.13 50.02 7.53
C THR A 593 22.37 49.50 6.09
N ILE A 594 22.04 48.24 5.83
CA ILE A 594 22.17 47.65 4.48
C ILE A 594 21.18 48.25 3.50
N TYR A 595 20.04 48.78 3.98
CA TYR A 595 19.03 49.43 3.13
C TYR A 595 19.63 50.54 2.26
N ASP A 596 20.62 51.27 2.77
CA ASP A 596 21.30 52.34 2.04
C ASP A 596 22.04 51.82 0.79
N ASN A 597 22.55 50.58 0.81
CA ASN A 597 23.15 49.94 -0.36
C ASN A 597 22.13 49.73 -1.50
N TYR A 598 20.84 49.67 -1.19
CA TYR A 598 19.77 49.52 -2.17
C TYR A 598 19.32 50.86 -2.77
N SER A 599 19.78 52.00 -2.27
CA SER A 599 19.36 53.36 -2.70
C SER A 599 19.52 53.62 -4.21
N ILE A 600 20.43 52.90 -4.87
CA ILE A 600 20.67 52.90 -6.31
C ILE A 600 19.52 52.35 -7.16
N LEU A 601 18.64 51.52 -6.60
CA LEU A 601 17.50 50.94 -7.30
C LEU A 601 16.32 51.91 -7.32
N SER A 602 15.53 51.88 -8.40
CA SER A 602 14.21 52.51 -8.43
C SER A 602 13.25 51.82 -7.44
N ASP A 603 12.10 52.46 -7.19
CA ASP A 603 11.07 51.90 -6.31
C ASP A 603 10.57 50.53 -6.80
N GLU A 604 10.21 50.44 -8.08
CA GLU A 604 9.72 49.18 -8.69
C GLU A 604 10.79 48.08 -8.68
N GLU A 605 12.03 48.40 -9.03
CA GLU A 605 13.13 47.41 -9.07
C GLU A 605 13.39 46.81 -7.68
N LEU A 606 13.45 47.64 -6.64
CA LEU A 606 13.66 47.11 -5.28
C LEU A 606 12.46 46.26 -4.85
N LYS A 607 11.23 46.75 -5.05
CA LYS A 607 10.02 46.04 -4.62
C LYS A 607 9.94 44.65 -5.26
N ASN A 608 10.19 44.55 -6.57
CA ASN A 608 10.17 43.29 -7.30
C ASN A 608 11.23 42.30 -6.80
N GLU A 609 12.47 42.77 -6.58
CA GLU A 609 13.53 41.94 -6.02
C GLU A 609 13.19 41.43 -4.62
N ILE A 610 12.76 42.32 -3.73
CA ILE A 610 12.51 42.00 -2.34
C ILE A 610 11.31 41.06 -2.19
N ILE A 611 10.26 41.24 -2.98
CA ILE A 611 9.10 40.35 -3.00
C ILE A 611 9.49 38.94 -3.48
N ALA A 612 10.34 38.85 -4.51
CA ALA A 612 10.84 37.55 -4.96
C ALA A 612 11.58 36.80 -3.83
N ARG A 613 12.35 37.52 -2.99
CA ARG A 613 13.01 36.93 -1.82
C ARG A 613 12.04 36.55 -0.70
N ILE A 614 11.09 37.41 -0.36
CA ILE A 614 10.06 37.13 0.66
C ILE A 614 9.27 35.88 0.28
N ARG A 615 8.92 35.71 -0.99
CA ARG A 615 8.21 34.53 -1.51
C ARG A 615 9.00 33.23 -1.27
N ASN A 616 10.30 33.23 -1.51
CA ASN A 616 11.17 32.08 -1.23
C ASN A 616 11.26 31.80 0.29
N ALA A 617 11.37 32.84 1.11
CA ALA A 617 11.40 32.71 2.56
C ALA A 617 10.06 32.22 3.15
N TYR A 618 8.94 32.55 2.51
CA TYR A 618 7.63 32.06 2.95
C TYR A 618 7.51 30.54 2.82
N ILE A 619 8.00 29.95 1.72
CA ILE A 619 8.01 28.49 1.52
C ILE A 619 8.73 27.78 2.66
N PHE A 620 9.85 28.35 3.15
CA PHE A 620 10.57 27.80 4.31
C PHE A 620 9.68 27.66 5.56
N LYS A 621 8.79 28.63 5.80
CA LYS A 621 7.91 28.65 6.99
C LYS A 621 6.82 27.58 6.95
N GLN A 622 6.50 27.06 5.76
CA GLN A 622 5.40 26.12 5.54
C GLN A 622 5.75 24.64 5.76
N TYR A 623 7.02 24.34 5.96
CA TYR A 623 7.44 22.98 6.28
C TYR A 623 7.14 22.63 7.75
N ILE A 624 6.95 21.35 8.02
CA ILE A 624 6.97 20.82 9.39
C ILE A 624 8.39 20.79 9.97
N ILE A 625 8.48 20.69 11.30
CA ILE A 625 9.75 20.63 12.04
C ILE A 625 10.45 19.28 11.84
N GLU A 626 9.68 18.19 11.91
CA GLU A 626 10.15 16.80 11.85
C GLU A 626 9.07 15.94 11.20
N ALA A 627 9.45 14.85 10.51
CA ALA A 627 8.55 13.94 9.77
C ALA A 627 7.32 13.48 10.57
N ASN A 628 7.48 13.30 11.90
CA ASN A 628 6.44 12.81 12.79
C ASN A 628 5.61 13.93 13.45
N SER A 629 5.93 15.19 13.20
CA SER A 629 5.22 16.35 13.76
C SER A 629 4.10 16.85 12.84
N ASN A 630 3.06 17.44 13.42
CA ASN A 630 2.07 18.25 12.70
C ASN A 630 2.29 19.75 12.90
N VAL A 631 3.35 20.13 13.62
CA VAL A 631 3.66 21.54 13.91
C VAL A 631 4.49 22.10 12.77
N ILE A 632 4.03 23.22 12.23
CA ILE A 632 4.66 23.94 11.12
C ILE A 632 5.68 24.93 11.70
N ARG A 633 6.75 25.24 10.96
CA ARG A 633 7.77 26.21 11.41
C ARG A 633 7.15 27.57 11.74
N ASN A 634 6.17 28.02 10.94
CA ASN A 634 5.44 29.26 11.17
C ASN A 634 4.81 29.33 12.57
N ASP A 635 4.17 28.26 13.03
CA ASP A 635 3.52 28.21 14.35
C ASP A 635 4.55 28.42 15.47
N ILE A 636 5.73 27.82 15.35
CA ILE A 636 6.83 28.04 16.30
C ILE A 636 7.35 29.47 16.25
N ILE A 637 7.50 30.04 15.06
CA ILE A 637 7.99 31.43 14.92
C ILE A 637 7.02 32.39 15.59
N GLU A 638 5.71 32.22 15.36
CA GLU A 638 4.66 33.01 16.00
C GLU A 638 4.67 32.84 17.52
N ASP A 639 4.80 31.61 18.01
CA ASP A 639 4.96 31.32 19.45
C ASP A 639 6.20 31.99 20.04
N LEU A 640 7.35 31.89 19.37
CA LEU A 640 8.62 32.52 19.79
C LEU A 640 8.52 34.05 19.83
N TYR A 641 7.72 34.65 18.96
CA TYR A 641 7.47 36.09 18.99
C TYR A 641 6.43 36.47 20.03
N SER A 642 5.44 35.62 20.32
CA SER A 642 4.43 35.87 21.37
C SER A 642 5.02 35.99 22.78
N ILE A 643 6.16 35.33 23.02
CA ILE A 643 6.87 35.38 24.31
C ILE A 643 7.81 36.60 24.42
N VAL A 644 7.96 37.40 23.37
CA VAL A 644 8.83 38.59 23.34
C VAL A 644 8.00 39.86 23.21
N LYS A 645 8.34 40.90 23.96
CA LYS A 645 7.78 42.25 23.75
C LYS A 645 8.72 43.06 22.87
N PHE A 646 8.41 43.18 21.60
CA PHE A 646 9.15 44.05 20.68
C PHE A 646 8.68 45.50 20.83
N SER A 647 9.10 46.17 21.90
CA SER A 647 8.78 47.59 22.07
C SER A 647 9.35 48.40 20.89
N SER A 648 8.48 48.97 20.06
CA SER A 648 8.74 49.88 18.91
C SER A 648 9.16 49.29 17.55
N MET A 649 9.36 47.97 17.41
CA MET A 649 9.64 47.38 16.08
C MET A 649 8.33 47.06 15.36
N LYS A 650 8.24 47.33 14.04
CA LYS A 650 7.12 46.90 13.18
C LYS A 650 7.17 45.37 12.95
N ILE A 651 7.25 44.58 14.02
CA ILE A 651 7.14 43.11 14.03
C ILE A 651 5.69 42.68 14.34
N ASP A 652 4.89 43.61 14.87
CA ASP A 652 3.47 43.45 15.21
C ASP A 652 2.49 44.13 14.19
N SER A 653 2.98 44.64 13.06
CA SER A 653 2.12 45.33 12.08
C SER A 653 1.28 44.35 11.26
N GLU A 654 -0.04 44.54 11.17
CA GLU A 654 -0.97 43.62 10.48
C GLU A 654 -0.65 43.35 8.98
N PHE A 655 0.23 44.14 8.36
CA PHE A 655 0.63 44.06 6.95
C PHE A 655 1.86 43.17 6.70
N TYR A 656 1.77 41.89 7.07
CA TYR A 656 2.79 40.91 6.66
C TYR A 656 2.36 40.25 5.35
N TYR A 657 3.07 40.58 4.25
CA TYR A 657 2.90 40.07 2.86
C TYR A 657 3.18 38.56 2.70
N SER A 658 3.10 37.81 3.80
CA SER A 658 3.52 36.44 3.95
C SER A 658 2.35 35.54 4.38
N GLY A 659 1.12 35.85 3.98
CA GLY A 659 -0.06 35.04 4.28
C GLY A 659 -1.16 35.42 3.31
N GLY A 660 -1.92 34.45 2.82
CA GLY A 660 -2.97 34.68 1.81
C GLY A 660 -4.02 35.69 2.28
N TYR A 661 -4.94 36.05 1.38
CA TYR A 661 -6.03 36.98 1.71
C TYR A 661 -6.71 36.50 3.00
N ARG A 662 -6.75 37.39 4.01
CA ARG A 662 -7.38 37.10 5.30
C ARG A 662 -8.87 36.85 5.17
#